data_AF-A0A395NPR9-F1
#
_entry.id   AF-A0A395NPR9-F1
#
_cell.length_a   1.000
_cell.length_b   1.000
_cell.length_c   1.000
_cell.angle_alpha   90.00
_cell.angle_beta   90.00
_cell.angle_gamma   90.00
#
_symmetry.space_group_name_H-M   'P 1'
#
loop_
_entity.id
_entity.type
_entity.pdbx_description
1 polymer ?
#
loop_
_entity_poly.entity_id
_entity_poly.type
_entity_poly.pdbx_seq_one_letter_code
_entity_poly.pdbx_strand_id
1 'polypeptide(L)'
;MIWRSDEKTGSHTADSEVHSYSEDIEAFFTRNGFDGRTRDACDEYARVRFSRLEARPSPTQGYCSYTLNMSNGYLLQFRPEAFMLDIDTCSEVKAIYGKFAPTTTYLGKVQGILLESQDANGGSSSSVMHAYLHERIQGIPLSEFRRRTKGCETNNKLFKRRLMSGLAKVFALGFRGRQISADVAILAGSMAKGRIGESMRWRLDLLNGLPGQDLLRHVSGAQSSLDSVEASDWCLTHGDLLPGNIMVDAKTGRLTGLIDWAEAEWLPFGMALYGIEEVLGEDVESEGFRYYEDHTELRRLFWKKFLALTRGNWSPSLINRRRRVEASRTLGILLWRGIAFDDGRIDRVVETGRDDSEIQKLRLFLDAPGVLDITTVSFLSHPLTLVLPITPFSNHPNSPLRGIDSPVMAPSKKSAVQKPPSSPVKNGYLILCNAVSAAAWGLVLQGTVTTLVNSGPQNVFVTTGEWTKWTQTAAAMEILHSLFGKKPFNPPNSLPNKSPSPPFLTSVNKPPGVVRAPLFTTLMQVASRFLLVWGVLFLYPYLAVQSPTYSSMLIAWSVTEVIRYSYFALSLSGWTPKPLTWLRYNTFFILYPIGILSECSLIYLAAVGPATTATEYPLTLMPYVFYGILAIYVPGSYVLYTHMMAQRRKVLRSLKAKDEKATQ
;
A
#
# COMPACT_ATOMS: atom_id res chain seq x y z
N MET A 1 11.47 -26.98 9.77
CA MET A 1 10.38 -27.70 10.49
C MET A 1 9.35 -28.04 9.43
N ILE A 2 9.03 -29.31 9.27
CA ILE A 2 9.01 -30.07 8.02
C ILE A 2 7.58 -30.18 7.43
N TRP A 3 7.45 -30.00 6.11
CA TRP A 3 6.28 -30.21 5.22
C TRP A 3 6.71 -31.13 4.07
N ARG A 4 5.79 -31.96 3.54
CA ARG A 4 5.95 -32.56 2.22
C ARG A 4 5.77 -31.47 1.15
N SER A 5 6.52 -31.56 0.05
CA SER A 5 6.30 -30.76 -1.17
C SER A 5 4.84 -30.74 -1.63
N ASP A 6 4.13 -31.83 -1.38
CA ASP A 6 2.80 -32.13 -1.91
C ASP A 6 1.68 -31.31 -1.25
N GLU A 7 1.93 -30.65 -0.13
CA GLU A 7 0.94 -29.81 0.56
C GLU A 7 1.03 -28.31 0.16
N LYS A 8 2.16 -27.85 -0.41
CA LYS A 8 2.28 -26.49 -0.97
C LYS A 8 1.50 -26.33 -2.29
N THR A 9 1.41 -27.41 -3.04
CA THR A 9 0.52 -27.59 -4.18
C THR A 9 -0.80 -28.12 -3.64
N GLY A 10 -1.95 -27.52 -3.89
CA GLY A 10 -3.26 -28.13 -3.58
C GLY A 10 -3.56 -29.38 -4.42
N SER A 11 -2.54 -30.09 -4.87
CA SER A 11 -2.58 -31.30 -5.69
C SER A 11 -2.40 -32.50 -4.77
N HIS A 12 -3.51 -33.01 -4.23
CA HIS A 12 -3.59 -34.46 -4.15
C HIS A 12 -3.57 -34.95 -5.59
N THR A 13 -2.41 -35.42 -6.06
CA THR A 13 -2.36 -36.26 -7.24
C THR A 13 -3.24 -37.48 -6.93
N ALA A 14 -4.29 -37.64 -7.73
CA ALA A 14 -5.03 -38.88 -7.81
C ALA A 14 -4.10 -39.94 -8.40
N ASP A 15 -3.34 -40.61 -7.52
CA ASP A 15 -2.79 -41.97 -7.69
C ASP A 15 -1.95 -42.39 -6.47
N SER A 16 -2.43 -42.11 -5.25
CA SER A 16 -2.03 -42.93 -4.11
C SER A 16 -3.10 -43.98 -3.90
N GLU A 17 -2.73 -45.24 -4.10
CA GLU A 17 -3.40 -46.41 -3.55
C GLU A 17 -4.01 -46.08 -2.18
N VAL A 18 -5.18 -46.64 -1.88
CA VAL A 18 -5.88 -46.45 -0.60
C VAL A 18 -4.95 -46.84 0.55
N HIS A 19 -4.13 -45.90 1.03
CA HIS A 19 -3.25 -46.13 2.16
C HIS A 19 -4.13 -46.37 3.38
N SER A 20 -3.86 -47.47 4.06
CA SER A 20 -4.67 -47.84 5.21
C SER A 20 -4.44 -46.79 6.29
N TYR A 21 -5.51 -46.39 6.97
CA TYR A 21 -5.48 -45.48 8.11
C TYR A 21 -4.40 -45.80 9.17
N SER A 22 -4.00 -47.07 9.28
CA SER A 22 -2.93 -47.52 10.17
C SER A 22 -1.54 -47.11 9.69
N GLU A 23 -1.33 -47.04 8.37
CA GLU A 23 -0.04 -46.74 7.75
C GLU A 23 0.37 -45.28 7.95
N ASP A 24 -0.58 -44.34 7.88
CA ASP A 24 -0.31 -42.91 8.14
C ASP A 24 0.12 -42.66 9.60
N ILE A 25 -0.50 -43.35 10.55
CA ILE A 25 -0.16 -43.26 11.97
C ILE A 25 1.23 -43.86 12.22
N GLU A 26 1.52 -45.01 11.63
CA GLU A 26 2.82 -45.67 11.78
C GLU A 26 3.95 -44.88 11.10
N ALA A 27 3.68 -44.29 9.94
CA ALA A 27 4.60 -43.40 9.24
C ALA A 27 4.91 -42.14 10.06
N PHE A 28 3.95 -41.62 10.83
CA PHE A 28 4.20 -40.51 11.75
C PHE A 28 5.24 -40.88 12.82
N PHE A 29 5.07 -41.99 13.54
CA PHE A 29 6.00 -42.39 14.59
C PHE A 29 7.39 -42.70 14.01
N THR A 30 7.43 -43.51 12.95
CA THR A 30 8.67 -43.96 12.32
C THR A 30 9.53 -42.81 11.84
N ARG A 31 8.93 -41.83 11.15
CA ARG A 31 9.64 -40.66 10.61
C ARG A 31 10.16 -39.73 11.70
N ASN A 32 9.58 -39.77 12.90
CA ASN A 32 10.03 -38.99 14.05
C ASN A 32 10.98 -39.79 14.97
N GLY A 33 11.47 -40.96 14.53
CA GLY A 33 12.43 -41.77 15.28
C GLY A 33 11.79 -42.63 16.37
N PHE A 34 10.47 -42.79 16.36
CA PHE A 34 9.73 -43.62 17.30
C PHE A 34 9.33 -44.96 16.69
N ASP A 35 9.42 -46.02 17.48
CA ASP A 35 8.81 -47.31 17.19
C ASP A 35 7.28 -47.15 17.20
N GLY A 36 6.58 -47.84 16.29
CA GLY A 36 5.12 -47.78 16.15
C GLY A 36 4.36 -48.10 17.44
N ARG A 37 4.94 -48.90 18.34
CA ARG A 37 4.40 -49.20 19.68
C ARG A 37 4.32 -47.97 20.60
N THR A 38 4.99 -46.87 20.26
CA THR A 38 4.82 -45.58 20.94
C THR A 38 3.37 -45.11 20.90
N ARG A 39 2.62 -45.50 19.86
CA ARG A 39 1.17 -45.28 19.78
C ARG A 39 0.44 -45.82 21.00
N ASP A 40 0.78 -47.02 21.45
CA ASP A 40 0.11 -47.67 22.59
C ASP A 40 0.30 -46.87 23.87
N ALA A 41 1.49 -46.26 24.05
CA ALA A 41 1.75 -45.36 25.18
C ALA A 41 0.91 -44.07 25.12
N CYS A 42 0.72 -43.50 23.93
CA CYS A 42 -0.15 -42.35 23.72
C CYS A 42 -1.64 -42.69 23.95
N ASP A 43 -2.11 -43.81 23.41
CA ASP A 43 -3.48 -44.28 23.56
C ASP A 43 -3.79 -44.62 25.04
N GLU A 44 -2.84 -45.27 25.73
CA GLU A 44 -2.93 -45.57 27.16
C GLU A 44 -2.94 -44.29 28.01
N TYR A 45 -2.09 -43.30 27.69
CA TYR A 45 -2.12 -41.99 28.34
C TYR A 45 -3.50 -41.34 28.23
N ALA A 46 -4.10 -41.35 27.03
CA ALA A 46 -5.43 -40.81 26.80
C ALA A 46 -6.49 -41.55 27.63
N ARG A 47 -6.44 -42.89 27.63
CA ARG A 47 -7.39 -43.76 28.34
C ARG A 47 -7.33 -43.57 29.86
N VAL A 48 -6.13 -43.45 30.44
CA VAL A 48 -5.94 -43.26 31.89
C VAL A 48 -6.36 -41.86 32.31
N ARG A 49 -5.94 -40.82 31.56
CA ARG A 49 -6.22 -39.41 31.90
C ARG A 49 -7.68 -39.04 31.70
N PHE A 50 -8.35 -39.64 30.70
CA PHE A 50 -9.72 -39.35 30.30
C PHE A 50 -10.61 -40.59 30.30
N SER A 51 -10.62 -41.34 31.41
CA SER A 51 -11.29 -42.64 31.55
C SER A 51 -12.79 -42.69 31.23
N ARG A 52 -13.47 -41.53 31.16
CA ARG A 52 -14.89 -41.41 30.82
C ARG A 52 -15.16 -41.08 29.35
N LEU A 53 -14.11 -40.86 28.56
CA LEU A 53 -14.20 -40.51 27.14
C LEU A 53 -13.55 -41.60 26.30
N GLU A 54 -14.18 -41.92 25.18
CA GLU A 54 -13.59 -42.82 24.20
C GLU A 54 -12.65 -42.02 23.28
N ALA A 55 -11.35 -42.23 23.44
CA ALA A 55 -10.35 -41.65 22.55
C ALA A 55 -10.29 -42.46 21.26
N ARG A 56 -10.59 -41.82 20.12
CA ARG A 56 -10.46 -42.45 18.80
C ARG A 56 -9.48 -41.65 17.97
N PRO A 57 -8.50 -42.27 17.30
CA PRO A 57 -7.61 -41.50 16.46
C PRO A 57 -8.40 -40.76 15.35
N SER A 58 -7.93 -39.57 14.99
CA SER A 58 -8.57 -38.71 14.01
C SER A 58 -8.50 -39.33 12.61
N PRO A 59 -9.60 -39.36 11.82
CA PRO A 59 -9.62 -39.90 10.46
C PRO A 59 -8.56 -39.30 9.53
N THR A 60 -8.14 -38.07 9.82
CA THR A 60 -7.02 -37.41 9.16
C THR A 60 -5.98 -37.09 10.24
N GLN A 61 -4.76 -37.58 10.04
CA GLN A 61 -3.61 -37.29 10.90
C GLN A 61 -2.80 -36.14 10.32
N GLY A 62 -2.24 -35.32 11.20
CA GLY A 62 -1.34 -34.24 10.80
C GLY A 62 0.10 -34.74 10.68
N TYR A 63 0.90 -34.07 9.86
CA TYR A 63 2.30 -34.43 9.70
C TYR A 63 3.09 -34.31 11.02
N CYS A 64 2.85 -33.26 11.79
CA CYS A 64 3.63 -32.94 12.99
C CYS A 64 3.10 -33.57 14.29
N SER A 65 2.03 -34.37 14.22
CA SER A 65 1.38 -34.86 15.44
C SER A 65 0.52 -36.11 15.25
N TYR A 66 0.46 -36.94 16.29
CA TYR A 66 -0.58 -37.94 16.45
C TYR A 66 -1.80 -37.34 17.17
N THR A 67 -2.98 -37.41 16.57
CA THR A 67 -4.19 -36.74 17.06
C THR A 67 -5.34 -37.71 17.34
N LEU A 68 -5.95 -37.58 18.51
CA LEU A 68 -7.13 -38.31 18.98
C LEU A 68 -8.33 -37.37 19.12
N ASN A 69 -9.48 -37.81 18.59
CA ASN A 69 -10.79 -37.24 18.91
C ASN A 69 -11.23 -37.77 20.28
N MET A 70 -11.38 -36.86 21.25
CA MET A 70 -11.83 -37.22 22.60
C MET A 70 -13.34 -37.03 22.78
N SER A 71 -13.91 -36.03 22.09
CA SER A 71 -15.35 -35.74 22.06
C SER A 71 -15.65 -34.78 20.91
N ASN A 72 -16.92 -34.38 20.75
CA ASN A 72 -17.29 -33.32 19.81
C ASN A 72 -16.65 -31.95 20.14
N GLY A 73 -16.17 -31.76 21.37
CA GLY A 73 -15.60 -30.50 21.85
C GLY A 73 -14.08 -30.48 22.02
N TYR A 74 -13.41 -31.63 22.04
CA TYR A 74 -11.98 -31.70 22.41
C TYR A 74 -11.19 -32.69 21.55
N LEU A 75 -9.95 -32.30 21.26
CA LEU A 75 -8.93 -33.09 20.58
C LEU A 75 -7.73 -33.24 21.50
N LEU A 76 -7.10 -34.41 21.51
CA LEU A 76 -5.84 -34.66 22.21
C LEU A 76 -4.75 -34.88 21.16
N GLN A 77 -3.67 -34.12 21.25
CA GLN A 77 -2.59 -34.13 20.29
C GLN A 77 -1.26 -34.46 20.97
N PHE A 78 -0.50 -35.38 20.39
CA PHE A 78 0.84 -35.75 20.83
C PHE A 78 1.86 -35.29 19.78
N ARG A 79 2.84 -34.49 20.21
CA ARG A 79 3.87 -33.91 19.35
C ARG A 79 5.27 -34.30 19.83
N PRO A 80 6.23 -34.63 18.95
CA PRO A 80 7.62 -34.80 19.33
C PRO A 80 8.21 -33.49 19.86
N GLU A 81 9.32 -33.57 20.59
CA GLU A 81 10.09 -32.38 21.03
C GLU A 81 10.39 -31.43 19.86
N ALA A 82 10.74 -31.99 18.70
CA ALA A 82 11.03 -31.23 17.48
C ALA A 82 9.81 -30.51 16.86
N PHE A 83 8.60 -30.69 17.40
CA PHE A 83 7.37 -30.02 16.96
C PHE A 83 6.55 -29.47 18.14
N MET A 84 7.20 -29.27 19.28
CA MET A 84 6.58 -28.77 20.50
C MET A 84 5.87 -27.44 20.24
N LEU A 85 4.66 -27.29 20.79
CA LEU A 85 3.93 -26.03 20.75
C LEU A 85 4.42 -25.11 21.87
N ASP A 86 4.68 -23.86 21.53
CA ASP A 86 4.88 -22.79 22.50
C ASP A 86 3.51 -22.39 23.10
N ILE A 87 3.37 -22.63 24.40
CA ILE A 87 2.13 -22.40 25.13
C ILE A 87 1.87 -20.92 25.41
N ASP A 88 2.93 -20.10 25.51
CA ASP A 88 2.78 -18.66 25.68
C ASP A 88 2.23 -18.06 24.37
N THR A 89 2.81 -18.46 23.23
CA THR A 89 2.28 -18.11 21.91
C THR A 89 0.84 -18.60 21.72
N CYS A 90 0.51 -19.84 22.09
CA CYS A 90 -0.87 -20.34 22.01
C CYS A 90 -1.85 -19.51 22.86
N SER A 91 -1.43 -19.11 24.06
CA SER A 91 -2.23 -18.29 24.98
C SER A 91 -2.45 -16.88 24.43
N GLU A 92 -1.43 -16.28 23.84
CA GLU A 92 -1.49 -14.96 23.21
C GLU A 92 -2.39 -14.97 21.96
N VAL A 93 -2.25 -16.00 21.12
CA VAL A 93 -3.16 -16.27 19.99
C VAL A 93 -4.61 -16.33 20.50
N LYS A 94 -4.89 -17.10 21.56
CA LYS A 94 -6.25 -17.20 22.11
C LYS A 94 -6.75 -15.86 22.63
N ALA A 95 -5.90 -15.06 23.28
CA ALA A 95 -6.26 -13.74 23.79
C ALA A 95 -6.64 -12.77 22.66
N ILE A 96 -5.90 -12.76 21.54
CA ILE A 96 -6.13 -11.85 20.41
C ILE A 96 -7.31 -12.34 19.54
N TYR A 97 -7.35 -13.62 19.20
CA TYR A 97 -8.28 -14.18 18.22
C TYR A 97 -9.55 -14.76 18.85
N GLY A 98 -9.56 -14.96 20.16
CA GLY A 98 -10.72 -15.42 20.93
C GLY A 98 -11.29 -16.72 20.39
N LYS A 99 -12.56 -16.69 19.99
CA LYS A 99 -13.25 -17.87 19.46
C LYS A 99 -12.71 -18.40 18.12
N PHE A 100 -11.89 -17.62 17.41
CA PHE A 100 -11.33 -18.04 16.12
C PHE A 100 -10.05 -18.86 16.28
N ALA A 101 -9.54 -19.03 17.51
CA ALA A 101 -8.39 -19.87 17.81
C ALA A 101 -8.76 -20.92 18.88
N PRO A 102 -8.18 -22.13 18.80
CA PRO A 102 -8.39 -23.16 19.80
C PRO A 102 -7.78 -22.73 21.14
N THR A 103 -8.41 -23.14 22.25
CA THR A 103 -7.76 -23.12 23.55
C THR A 103 -6.84 -24.33 23.62
N THR A 104 -5.56 -24.14 23.90
CA THR A 104 -4.56 -25.21 24.00
C THR A 104 -4.09 -25.34 25.44
N THR A 105 -4.08 -26.56 25.98
CA THR A 105 -3.59 -26.87 27.32
C THR A 105 -2.53 -27.94 27.25
N TYR A 106 -1.34 -27.65 27.77
CA TYR A 106 -0.29 -28.64 27.90
C TYR A 106 -0.58 -29.59 29.07
N LEU A 107 -0.56 -30.90 28.81
CA LEU A 107 -0.90 -31.91 29.80
C LEU A 107 0.33 -32.64 30.37
N GLY A 108 1.50 -32.48 29.74
CA GLY A 108 2.76 -33.09 30.16
C GLY A 108 3.38 -33.98 29.09
N LYS A 109 4.33 -34.81 29.55
CA LYS A 109 5.17 -35.67 28.72
C LYS A 109 4.67 -37.11 28.73
N VAL A 110 4.83 -37.80 27.61
CA VAL A 110 4.60 -39.24 27.42
C VAL A 110 5.90 -39.85 26.93
N GLN A 111 6.33 -40.91 27.61
CA GLN A 111 7.53 -41.63 27.23
C GLN A 111 7.24 -42.49 25.99
N GLY A 112 7.95 -42.23 24.90
CA GLY A 112 7.94 -43.04 23.69
C GLY A 112 9.05 -44.07 23.66
N ILE A 113 8.96 -44.96 22.68
CA ILE A 113 9.91 -46.03 22.40
C ILE A 113 10.70 -45.61 21.16
N LEU A 114 12.03 -45.53 21.27
CA LEU A 114 12.88 -45.17 20.14
C LEU A 114 13.05 -46.37 19.20
N LEU A 115 13.20 -46.10 17.91
CA LEU A 115 13.63 -47.11 16.93
C LEU A 115 15.07 -47.54 17.23
N GLU A 116 15.31 -48.83 17.40
CA GLU A 116 16.65 -49.42 17.52
C GLU A 116 17.36 -49.41 16.15
N SER A 117 17.83 -48.23 15.72
CA SER A 117 18.92 -48.01 14.73
C SER A 117 18.84 -46.60 14.15
N GLN A 118 19.47 -45.62 14.82
CA GLN A 118 20.04 -44.45 14.14
C GLN A 118 21.17 -43.79 14.96
N ASP A 119 21.97 -44.61 15.64
CA ASP A 119 23.27 -44.19 16.15
C ASP A 119 24.31 -44.24 15.02
N ALA A 120 24.29 -43.24 14.15
CA ALA A 120 25.44 -42.92 13.30
C ALA A 120 25.71 -41.42 13.16
N ASN A 121 24.78 -40.54 13.57
CA ASN A 121 24.99 -39.09 13.53
C ASN A 121 24.39 -38.40 14.77
N GLY A 122 24.98 -38.62 15.95
CA GLY A 122 25.15 -37.68 17.07
C GLY A 122 24.02 -36.72 17.52
N GLY A 123 22.78 -36.87 17.08
CA GLY A 123 21.65 -36.04 17.49
C GLY A 123 20.92 -36.70 18.66
N SER A 124 20.78 -35.98 19.77
CA SER A 124 19.99 -36.41 20.93
C SER A 124 18.50 -36.54 20.54
N SER A 125 18.09 -37.70 20.00
CA SER A 125 16.68 -38.00 19.76
C SER A 125 15.95 -38.13 21.10
N SER A 126 15.17 -37.10 21.45
CA SER A 126 14.32 -37.11 22.64
C SER A 126 13.28 -38.22 22.48
N SER A 127 13.27 -39.18 23.40
CA SER A 127 12.29 -40.27 23.45
C SER A 127 10.93 -39.83 24.01
N VAL A 128 10.63 -38.54 23.96
CA VAL A 128 9.48 -37.93 24.62
C VAL A 128 8.50 -37.33 23.61
N MET A 129 7.23 -37.62 23.86
CA MET A 129 6.09 -36.98 23.22
C MET A 129 5.43 -36.00 24.19
N HIS A 130 4.98 -34.87 23.69
CA HIS A 130 4.31 -33.81 24.44
C HIS A 130 2.82 -33.85 24.17
N ALA A 131 2.01 -33.94 25.22
CA ALA A 131 0.55 -34.07 25.12
C ALA A 131 -0.15 -32.71 25.30
N TYR A 132 -1.06 -32.40 24.38
CA TYR A 132 -1.82 -31.16 24.34
C TYR A 132 -3.31 -31.44 24.18
N LEU A 133 -4.14 -30.82 25.03
CA LEU A 133 -5.58 -30.80 24.86
C LEU A 133 -5.98 -29.54 24.11
N HIS A 134 -6.75 -29.69 23.03
CA HIS A 134 -7.29 -28.58 22.25
C HIS A 134 -8.82 -28.55 22.33
N GLU A 135 -9.38 -27.36 22.56
CA GLU A 135 -10.79 -27.11 22.27
C GLU A 135 -11.02 -27.12 20.74
N ARG A 136 -11.98 -27.93 20.30
CA ARG A 136 -12.24 -28.16 18.88
C ARG A 136 -12.90 -26.95 18.24
N ILE A 137 -12.25 -26.39 17.22
CA ILE A 137 -12.90 -25.47 16.28
C ILE A 137 -13.90 -26.26 15.45
N GLN A 138 -15.18 -25.89 15.55
CA GLN A 138 -16.26 -26.58 14.85
C GLN A 138 -16.22 -26.33 13.34
N GLY A 139 -16.67 -27.29 12.56
CA GLY A 139 -16.73 -27.20 11.10
C GLY A 139 -15.83 -28.22 10.39
N ILE A 140 -15.52 -27.93 9.13
CA ILE A 140 -14.59 -28.70 8.30
C ILE A 140 -13.54 -27.76 7.69
N PRO A 141 -12.35 -28.26 7.31
CA PRO A 141 -11.36 -27.49 6.56
C PRO A 141 -11.93 -26.91 5.26
N LEU A 142 -11.47 -25.73 4.85
CA LEU A 142 -11.90 -25.09 3.59
C LEU A 142 -11.50 -25.91 2.37
N SER A 143 -10.35 -26.58 2.39
CA SER A 143 -9.93 -27.52 1.34
C SER A 143 -10.98 -28.62 1.11
N GLU A 144 -11.45 -29.22 2.19
CA GLU A 144 -12.49 -30.25 2.17
C GLU A 144 -13.86 -29.69 1.77
N PHE A 145 -14.22 -28.49 2.27
CA PHE A 145 -15.45 -27.80 1.86
C PHE A 145 -15.49 -27.54 0.35
N ARG A 146 -14.39 -27.07 -0.24
CA ARG A 146 -14.26 -26.86 -1.69
C ARG A 146 -14.43 -28.16 -2.46
N ARG A 147 -13.82 -29.26 -2.00
CA ARG A 147 -13.96 -30.59 -2.61
C ARG A 147 -15.43 -31.05 -2.66
N ARG A 148 -16.15 -30.90 -1.55
CA ARG A 148 -17.58 -31.29 -1.43
C ARG A 148 -18.53 -30.41 -2.24
N THR A 149 -18.14 -29.18 -2.57
CA THR A 149 -18.99 -28.19 -3.24
C THR A 149 -18.64 -27.97 -4.71
N LYS A 150 -17.64 -28.69 -5.22
CA LYS A 150 -17.21 -28.66 -6.63
C LYS A 150 -18.42 -28.93 -7.55
N GLY A 151 -18.72 -28.00 -8.46
CA GLY A 151 -19.84 -28.10 -9.42
C GLY A 151 -21.17 -27.46 -8.99
N CYS A 152 -21.30 -26.87 -7.79
CA CYS A 152 -22.52 -26.18 -7.34
C CYS A 152 -22.39 -24.65 -7.45
N GLU A 153 -22.90 -24.04 -8.52
CA GLU A 153 -22.67 -22.61 -8.83
C GLU A 153 -23.44 -21.62 -7.93
N THR A 154 -24.72 -21.87 -7.66
CA THR A 154 -25.62 -20.86 -7.07
C THR A 154 -25.27 -20.49 -5.62
N ASN A 155 -24.64 -21.42 -4.88
CA ASN A 155 -24.17 -21.19 -3.51
C ASN A 155 -22.72 -20.65 -3.45
N ASN A 156 -22.01 -20.64 -4.58
CA ASN A 156 -20.57 -20.39 -4.62
C ASN A 156 -20.22 -18.95 -4.23
N LYS A 157 -20.91 -17.98 -4.85
CA LYS A 157 -20.67 -16.55 -4.60
C LYS A 157 -20.99 -16.13 -3.16
N LEU A 158 -22.07 -16.63 -2.57
CA LEU A 158 -22.49 -16.24 -1.22
C LEU A 158 -21.51 -16.79 -0.16
N PHE A 159 -21.02 -18.02 -0.31
CA PHE A 159 -20.04 -18.55 0.63
C PHE A 159 -18.73 -17.76 0.57
N LYS A 160 -18.20 -17.47 -0.63
CA LYS A 160 -16.93 -16.74 -0.78
C LYS A 160 -16.98 -15.40 -0.07
N ARG A 161 -18.11 -14.69 -0.19
CA ARG A 161 -18.35 -13.41 0.50
C ARG A 161 -18.41 -13.56 2.03
N ARG A 162 -19.05 -14.62 2.54
CA ARG A 162 -19.14 -14.91 3.98
C ARG A 162 -17.77 -15.25 4.55
N LEU A 163 -17.04 -16.13 3.88
CA LEU A 163 -15.67 -16.51 4.21
C LEU A 163 -14.75 -15.28 4.24
N MET A 164 -14.75 -14.49 3.17
CA MET A 164 -13.91 -13.30 3.05
C MET A 164 -14.24 -12.23 4.11
N SER A 165 -15.53 -12.08 4.45
CA SER A 165 -15.94 -11.22 5.57
C SER A 165 -15.45 -11.73 6.93
N GLY A 166 -15.40 -13.06 7.10
CA GLY A 166 -14.85 -13.70 8.29
C GLY A 166 -13.34 -13.49 8.40
N LEU A 167 -12.61 -13.72 7.30
CA LEU A 167 -11.15 -13.49 7.25
C LEU A 167 -10.81 -12.02 7.52
N ALA A 168 -11.54 -11.08 6.94
CA ALA A 168 -11.37 -9.66 7.24
C ALA A 168 -11.54 -9.34 8.74
N LYS A 169 -12.40 -10.08 9.44
CA LYS A 169 -12.57 -9.95 10.90
C LYS A 169 -11.38 -10.52 11.66
N VAL A 170 -10.86 -11.68 11.28
CA VAL A 170 -9.66 -12.28 11.89
C VAL A 170 -8.45 -11.37 11.72
N PHE A 171 -8.18 -10.88 10.51
CA PHE A 171 -7.10 -9.93 10.27
C PHE A 171 -7.28 -8.62 11.05
N ALA A 172 -8.52 -8.14 11.20
CA ALA A 172 -8.80 -6.96 12.03
C ALA A 172 -8.56 -7.21 13.53
N LEU A 173 -8.76 -8.43 14.04
CA LEU A 173 -8.40 -8.79 15.42
C LEU A 173 -6.89 -8.75 15.61
N GLY A 174 -6.13 -9.41 14.73
CA GLY A 174 -4.66 -9.36 14.74
C GLY A 174 -4.12 -7.93 14.69
N PHE A 175 -4.66 -7.11 13.79
CA PHE A 175 -4.27 -5.70 13.67
C PHE A 175 -4.63 -4.84 14.89
N ARG A 176 -5.71 -5.17 15.61
CA ARG A 176 -6.08 -4.48 16.86
C ARG A 176 -5.17 -4.91 18.01
N GLY A 177 -4.73 -6.16 18.03
CA GLY A 177 -3.74 -6.69 18.98
C GLY A 177 -2.28 -6.38 18.62
N ARG A 178 -2.02 -5.55 17.60
CA ARG A 178 -0.67 -5.19 17.16
C ARG A 178 0.13 -4.50 18.27
N GLN A 179 1.45 -4.67 18.23
CA GLN A 179 2.38 -3.89 19.05
C GLN A 179 2.70 -2.56 18.34
N ILE A 180 2.57 -1.42 19.04
CA ILE A 180 2.80 -0.09 18.47
C ILE A 180 4.28 0.28 18.68
N SER A 181 4.96 0.66 17.59
CA SER A 181 6.40 1.00 17.59
C SER A 181 6.83 2.12 18.57
N ALA A 182 5.90 2.91 19.10
CA ALA A 182 6.18 3.95 20.10
C ALA A 182 6.48 3.35 21.49
N ASP A 183 5.85 2.22 21.84
CA ASP A 183 6.12 1.50 23.09
C ASP A 183 7.50 0.80 23.04
N VAL A 184 7.95 0.44 21.83
CA VAL A 184 9.21 -0.28 21.56
C VAL A 184 10.45 0.61 21.68
N ALA A 185 10.31 1.94 21.53
CA ALA A 185 11.44 2.86 21.70
C ALA A 185 11.71 3.20 23.19
N ILE A 186 10.71 3.06 24.07
CA ILE A 186 10.84 3.30 25.51
C ILE A 186 11.39 2.05 26.23
N LEU A 187 11.11 0.86 25.70
CA LEU A 187 11.70 -0.41 26.13
C LEU A 187 12.80 -0.81 25.15
N ALA A 188 13.99 -0.23 25.31
CA ALA A 188 15.19 -0.75 24.67
C ALA A 188 15.43 -2.21 25.12
N GLY A 189 14.91 -3.16 24.35
CA GLY A 189 14.95 -4.60 24.65
C GLY A 189 13.95 -5.40 23.82
N SER A 190 14.23 -5.53 22.52
CA SER A 190 13.70 -6.49 21.54
C SER A 190 12.20 -6.81 21.59
N MET A 191 11.45 -6.36 20.59
CA MET A 191 10.26 -7.10 20.15
C MET A 191 10.68 -8.57 19.98
N ALA A 192 9.95 -9.51 20.59
CA ALA A 192 10.18 -10.94 20.40
C ALA A 192 9.79 -11.31 18.96
N LYS A 193 10.69 -10.99 18.02
CA LYS A 193 10.65 -11.50 16.66
C LYS A 193 10.81 -13.01 16.77
N GLY A 194 10.04 -13.79 16.03
CA GLY A 194 10.36 -15.21 15.91
C GLY A 194 11.30 -15.45 14.74
N ARG A 195 11.33 -16.71 14.30
CA ARG A 195 12.28 -17.21 13.32
C ARG A 195 12.23 -16.43 12.00
N ILE A 196 11.04 -16.10 11.50
CA ILE A 196 10.90 -15.39 10.22
C ILE A 196 11.27 -13.92 10.38
N GLY A 197 10.78 -13.26 11.43
CA GLY A 197 11.02 -11.85 11.71
C GLY A 197 12.50 -11.53 11.91
N GLU A 198 13.25 -12.41 12.57
CA GLU A 198 14.70 -12.27 12.76
C GLU A 198 15.51 -12.47 11.47
N SER A 199 15.02 -13.35 10.59
CA SER A 199 15.75 -13.78 9.39
C SER A 199 15.31 -13.09 8.09
N MET A 200 14.38 -12.13 8.15
CA MET A 200 13.83 -11.44 6.97
C MET A 200 14.90 -10.89 6.02
N ARG A 201 15.94 -10.23 6.55
CA ARG A 201 17.04 -9.65 5.76
C ARG A 201 17.78 -10.71 4.94
N TRP A 202 18.31 -11.73 5.62
CA TRP A 202 19.04 -12.82 4.97
C TRP A 202 18.16 -13.58 3.97
N ARG A 203 16.89 -13.87 4.31
CA ARG A 203 15.96 -14.53 3.40
C ARG A 203 15.69 -13.70 2.15
N LEU A 204 15.59 -12.38 2.31
CA LEU A 204 15.42 -11.47 1.18
C LEU A 204 16.67 -11.44 0.29
N ASP A 205 17.86 -11.56 0.87
CA ASP A 205 19.10 -11.66 0.10
C ASP A 205 19.20 -12.99 -0.67
N LEU A 206 18.74 -14.11 -0.08
CA LEU A 206 18.63 -15.40 -0.76
C LEU A 206 17.78 -15.32 -2.03
N LEU A 207 16.71 -14.51 -2.01
CA LEU A 207 15.80 -14.33 -3.15
C LEU A 207 16.42 -13.66 -4.39
N ASN A 208 17.65 -13.14 -4.31
CA ASN A 208 18.39 -12.70 -5.51
C ASN A 208 18.71 -13.86 -6.47
N GLY A 209 18.55 -15.11 -6.03
CA GLY A 209 18.66 -16.29 -6.89
C GLY A 209 17.40 -16.58 -7.73
N LEU A 210 16.29 -15.86 -7.54
CA LEU A 210 15.02 -16.17 -8.23
C LEU A 210 15.14 -16.09 -9.77
N PRO A 211 14.46 -16.98 -10.51
CA PRO A 211 14.53 -17.00 -11.96
C PRO A 211 13.70 -15.88 -12.61
N GLY A 212 14.37 -15.02 -13.38
CA GLY A 212 13.71 -14.03 -14.25
C GLY A 212 13.78 -12.59 -13.76
N GLN A 213 13.98 -11.66 -14.70
CA GLN A 213 14.16 -10.24 -14.43
C GLN A 213 12.88 -9.55 -13.91
N ASP A 214 11.71 -10.13 -14.15
CA ASP A 214 10.44 -9.74 -13.56
C ASP A 214 10.45 -9.96 -12.04
N LEU A 215 10.77 -11.16 -11.56
CA LEU A 215 10.82 -11.48 -10.13
C LEU A 215 11.90 -10.68 -9.41
N LEU A 216 13.09 -10.53 -10.01
CA LEU A 216 14.19 -9.75 -9.43
C LEU A 216 13.85 -8.25 -9.25
N ARG A 217 12.91 -7.70 -10.04
CA ARG A 217 12.40 -6.34 -9.83
C ARG A 217 11.59 -6.23 -8.54
N HIS A 218 10.78 -7.24 -8.22
CA HIS A 218 10.05 -7.29 -6.95
C HIS A 218 11.00 -7.46 -5.76
N VAL A 219 12.04 -8.30 -5.90
CA VAL A 219 13.09 -8.46 -4.87
C VAL A 219 13.79 -7.14 -4.60
N SER A 220 14.25 -6.45 -5.65
CA SER A 220 14.91 -5.13 -5.52
C SER A 220 13.99 -4.08 -4.86
N GLY A 221 12.70 -4.09 -5.20
CA GLY A 221 11.70 -3.22 -4.60
C GLY A 221 11.44 -3.52 -3.13
N ALA A 222 11.41 -4.80 -2.75
CA ALA A 222 11.29 -5.25 -1.37
C ALA A 222 12.53 -4.89 -0.55
N GLN A 223 13.74 -5.06 -1.09
CA GLN A 223 15.00 -4.66 -0.45
C GLN A 223 15.01 -3.15 -0.16
N SER A 224 14.61 -2.34 -1.14
CA SER A 224 14.52 -0.87 -1.00
C SER A 224 13.47 -0.42 0.02
N SER A 225 12.49 -1.28 0.32
CA SER A 225 11.37 -0.97 1.22
C SER A 225 11.50 -1.64 2.59
N LEU A 226 12.56 -2.42 2.83
CA LEU A 226 12.65 -3.30 3.99
C LEU A 226 12.60 -2.54 5.32
N ASP A 227 13.33 -1.43 5.44
CA ASP A 227 13.27 -0.58 6.64
C ASP A 227 11.85 -0.03 6.88
N SER A 228 11.10 0.23 5.81
CA SER A 228 9.70 0.64 5.90
C SER A 228 8.79 -0.50 6.34
N VAL A 229 9.08 -1.73 5.94
CA VAL A 229 8.38 -2.95 6.36
C VAL A 229 8.65 -3.24 7.83
N GLU A 230 9.89 -3.11 8.29
CA GLU A 230 10.24 -3.27 9.70
C GLU A 230 9.62 -2.19 10.59
N ALA A 231 9.47 -0.97 10.07
CA ALA A 231 8.76 0.12 10.74
C ALA A 231 7.22 0.05 10.61
N SER A 232 6.68 -1.04 10.06
CA SER A 232 5.24 -1.27 9.93
C SER A 232 4.60 -1.74 11.24
N ASP A 233 3.30 -2.01 11.20
CA ASP A 233 2.56 -2.59 12.32
C ASP A 233 2.87 -4.08 12.47
N TRP A 234 3.44 -4.50 13.59
CA TRP A 234 3.70 -5.92 13.88
C TRP A 234 2.49 -6.55 14.56
N CYS A 235 2.00 -7.64 13.98
CA CYS A 235 0.85 -8.39 14.44
C CYS A 235 1.26 -9.84 14.68
N LEU A 236 0.66 -10.51 15.66
CA LEU A 236 0.80 -11.96 15.82
C LEU A 236 0.08 -12.65 14.65
N THR A 237 0.83 -13.08 13.64
CA THR A 237 0.29 -13.71 12.42
C THR A 237 0.16 -15.22 12.59
N HIS A 238 -0.60 -15.88 11.71
CA HIS A 238 -0.81 -17.34 11.76
C HIS A 238 0.43 -18.16 11.37
N GLY A 239 1.31 -17.61 10.52
CA GLY A 239 2.47 -18.33 9.97
C GLY A 239 2.14 -19.24 8.79
N ASP A 240 1.04 -20.00 8.87
CA ASP A 240 0.65 -20.97 7.82
C ASP A 240 -0.84 -20.91 7.42
N LEU A 241 -1.24 -19.86 6.72
CA LEU A 241 -2.65 -19.60 6.40
C LEU A 241 -3.07 -20.22 5.05
N LEU A 242 -3.14 -21.55 5.01
CA LEU A 242 -3.61 -22.33 3.86
C LEU A 242 -5.07 -22.78 4.01
N PRO A 243 -5.78 -23.14 2.91
CA PRO A 243 -7.16 -23.64 2.99
C PRO A 243 -7.37 -24.85 3.91
N GLY A 244 -6.34 -25.67 4.17
CA GLY A 244 -6.40 -26.76 5.15
C GLY A 244 -6.59 -26.28 6.59
N ASN A 245 -6.07 -25.09 6.92
CA ASN A 245 -6.06 -24.55 8.28
C ASN A 245 -7.22 -23.57 8.55
N ILE A 246 -8.07 -23.35 7.55
CA ILE A 246 -9.22 -22.46 7.64
C ILE A 246 -10.48 -23.29 7.87
N MET A 247 -11.06 -23.21 9.06
CA MET A 247 -12.27 -23.94 9.41
C MET A 247 -13.53 -23.18 9.01
N VAL A 248 -14.45 -23.89 8.35
CA VAL A 248 -15.74 -23.34 7.91
C VAL A 248 -16.90 -24.22 8.34
N ASP A 249 -18.04 -23.59 8.57
CA ASP A 249 -19.30 -24.29 8.77
C ASP A 249 -19.69 -25.03 7.47
N ALA A 250 -19.86 -26.35 7.57
CA ALA A 250 -20.06 -27.22 6.42
C ALA A 250 -21.33 -26.92 5.60
N LYS A 251 -22.31 -26.21 6.18
CA LYS A 251 -23.57 -25.86 5.49
C LYS A 251 -23.52 -24.47 4.88
N THR A 252 -22.91 -23.51 5.57
CA THR A 252 -23.02 -22.08 5.24
C THR A 252 -21.74 -21.48 4.64
N GLY A 253 -20.60 -22.19 4.75
CA GLY A 253 -19.27 -21.72 4.36
C GLY A 253 -18.77 -20.53 5.17
N ARG A 254 -19.37 -20.27 6.35
CA ARG A 254 -18.91 -19.21 7.26
C ARG A 254 -17.65 -19.67 7.98
N LEU A 255 -16.66 -18.78 8.05
CA LEU A 255 -15.48 -18.98 8.88
C LEU A 255 -15.89 -19.22 10.34
N THR A 256 -15.41 -20.32 10.92
CA THR A 256 -15.61 -20.68 12.33
C THR A 256 -14.34 -20.47 13.15
N GLY A 257 -13.17 -20.66 12.55
CA GLY A 257 -11.86 -20.42 13.20
C GLY A 257 -10.69 -20.82 12.30
N LEU A 258 -9.49 -20.66 12.83
CA LEU A 258 -8.23 -21.13 12.25
C LEU A 258 -7.61 -22.17 13.19
N ILE A 259 -6.98 -23.18 12.62
CA ILE A 259 -6.30 -24.26 13.34
C ILE A 259 -4.82 -24.30 12.95
N ASP A 260 -4.01 -24.99 13.74
CA ASP A 260 -2.55 -25.11 13.54
C ASP A 260 -1.78 -23.78 13.60
N TRP A 261 -1.89 -23.12 14.74
CA TRP A 261 -1.13 -21.91 15.08
C TRP A 261 0.33 -22.22 15.48
N ALA A 262 0.89 -23.35 15.05
CA ALA A 262 2.24 -23.76 15.43
C ALA A 262 3.33 -22.82 14.89
N GLU A 263 3.10 -22.23 13.72
CA GLU A 263 4.01 -21.26 13.08
C GLU A 263 3.63 -19.80 13.42
N ALA A 264 2.77 -19.59 14.42
CA ALA A 264 2.31 -18.25 14.78
C ALA A 264 3.49 -17.40 15.26
N GLU A 265 3.60 -16.20 14.68
CA GLU A 265 4.73 -15.32 14.94
C GLU A 265 4.37 -13.86 14.74
N TRP A 266 4.97 -12.99 15.55
CA TRP A 266 4.95 -11.55 15.36
C TRP A 266 5.65 -11.17 14.05
N LEU A 267 4.89 -10.66 13.09
CA LEU A 267 5.38 -10.20 11.78
C LEU A 267 4.69 -8.90 11.34
N PRO A 268 5.31 -8.09 10.46
CA PRO A 268 4.64 -6.99 9.79
C PRO A 268 3.30 -7.44 9.19
N PHE A 269 2.21 -6.73 9.52
CA PHE A 269 0.83 -7.12 9.21
C PHE A 269 0.59 -7.62 7.78
N GLY A 270 1.19 -6.95 6.79
CA GLY A 270 0.97 -7.29 5.39
C GLY A 270 1.56 -8.64 4.99
N MET A 271 2.53 -9.18 5.74
CA MET A 271 3.19 -10.43 5.38
C MET A 271 2.24 -11.62 5.38
N ALA A 272 1.23 -11.63 6.25
CA ALA A 272 0.22 -12.71 6.28
C ALA A 272 -0.81 -12.64 5.14
N LEU A 273 -0.78 -11.59 4.29
CA LEU A 273 -1.77 -11.42 3.22
C LEU A 273 -1.60 -12.42 2.07
N TYR A 274 -0.50 -13.18 2.00
CA TYR A 274 -0.38 -14.29 1.04
C TYR A 274 -1.54 -15.29 1.19
N GLY A 275 -1.98 -15.57 2.43
CA GLY A 275 -3.09 -16.50 2.68
C GLY A 275 -4.43 -15.99 2.18
N ILE A 276 -4.59 -14.67 1.99
CA ILE A 276 -5.77 -14.13 1.31
C ILE A 276 -5.76 -14.48 -0.18
N GLU A 277 -4.59 -14.48 -0.81
CA GLU A 277 -4.46 -14.86 -2.22
C GLU A 277 -4.81 -16.35 -2.42
N GLU A 278 -4.43 -17.23 -1.49
CA GLU A 278 -4.81 -18.66 -1.49
C GLU A 278 -6.34 -18.87 -1.47
N VAL A 279 -7.05 -18.01 -0.76
CA VAL A 279 -8.51 -18.11 -0.62
C VAL A 279 -9.25 -17.54 -1.84
N LEU A 280 -8.58 -16.67 -2.59
CA LEU A 280 -9.15 -15.99 -3.76
C LEU A 280 -9.09 -16.82 -5.05
N GLY A 281 -8.44 -17.97 -5.01
CA GLY A 281 -8.35 -18.89 -6.13
C GLY A 281 -8.29 -20.35 -5.68
N GLU A 282 -7.95 -21.21 -6.63
CA GLU A 282 -7.78 -22.64 -6.45
C GLU A 282 -6.74 -23.20 -7.42
N ASP A 283 -6.16 -24.34 -7.05
CA ASP A 283 -5.32 -25.14 -7.94
C ASP A 283 -6.19 -26.01 -8.85
N VAL A 284 -5.87 -26.01 -10.14
CA VAL A 284 -6.45 -26.87 -11.16
C VAL A 284 -5.35 -27.76 -11.72
N GLU A 285 -5.51 -29.07 -11.64
CA GLU A 285 -4.49 -30.07 -11.99
C GLU A 285 -3.78 -29.82 -13.33
N SER A 286 -4.50 -29.36 -14.36
CA SER A 286 -3.95 -29.12 -15.70
C SER A 286 -3.50 -27.67 -15.98
N GLU A 287 -3.92 -26.71 -15.16
CA GLU A 287 -3.73 -25.27 -15.43
C GLU A 287 -2.88 -24.56 -14.36
N GLY A 288 -2.64 -25.24 -13.23
CA GLY A 288 -2.04 -24.66 -12.04
C GLY A 288 -3.02 -23.75 -11.29
N PHE A 289 -2.49 -22.77 -10.57
CA PHE A 289 -3.34 -21.89 -9.75
C PHE A 289 -4.05 -20.86 -10.61
N ARG A 290 -5.35 -20.66 -10.34
CA ARG A 290 -6.13 -19.58 -10.95
C ARG A 290 -7.00 -18.87 -9.93
N TYR A 291 -7.12 -17.55 -10.10
CA TYR A 291 -8.07 -16.76 -9.34
C TYR A 291 -9.51 -17.03 -9.78
N TYR A 292 -10.46 -16.96 -8.85
CA TYR A 292 -11.88 -16.94 -9.18
C TYR A 292 -12.25 -15.67 -9.94
N GLU A 293 -13.25 -15.73 -10.83
CA GLU A 293 -13.70 -14.56 -11.61
C GLU A 293 -14.08 -13.34 -10.73
N ASP A 294 -14.65 -13.59 -9.56
CA ASP A 294 -15.08 -12.56 -8.61
C ASP A 294 -14.00 -12.16 -7.59
N HIS A 295 -12.76 -12.63 -7.73
CA HIS A 295 -11.66 -12.38 -6.79
C HIS A 295 -11.42 -10.88 -6.52
N THR A 296 -11.58 -10.02 -7.54
CA THR A 296 -11.44 -8.57 -7.38
C THR A 296 -12.56 -7.97 -6.52
N GLU A 297 -13.80 -8.48 -6.64
CA GLU A 297 -14.92 -8.09 -5.77
C GLU A 297 -14.68 -8.54 -4.33
N LEU A 298 -14.18 -9.77 -4.15
CA LEU A 298 -13.85 -10.34 -2.85
C LEU A 298 -12.71 -9.59 -2.16
N ARG A 299 -11.67 -9.19 -2.89
CA ARG A 299 -10.60 -8.31 -2.38
C ARG A 299 -11.15 -6.98 -1.88
N ARG A 300 -12.04 -6.32 -2.65
CA ARG A 300 -12.72 -5.09 -2.20
C ARG A 300 -13.54 -5.32 -0.94
N LEU A 301 -14.26 -6.44 -0.86
CA LEU A 301 -15.05 -6.80 0.31
C LEU A 301 -14.16 -6.99 1.56
N PHE A 302 -13.04 -7.70 1.42
CA PHE A 302 -12.05 -7.89 2.49
C PHE A 302 -11.61 -6.56 3.06
N TRP A 303 -11.05 -5.68 2.21
CA TRP A 303 -10.52 -4.39 2.66
C TRP A 303 -11.60 -3.47 3.21
N LYS A 304 -12.79 -3.43 2.58
CA LYS A 304 -13.92 -2.65 3.09
C LYS A 304 -14.31 -3.09 4.50
N LYS A 305 -14.37 -4.40 4.76
CA LYS A 305 -14.73 -4.95 6.08
C LYS A 305 -13.61 -4.77 7.09
N PHE A 306 -12.37 -5.06 6.72
CA PHE A 306 -11.21 -4.85 7.56
C PHE A 306 -11.13 -3.39 8.02
N LEU A 307 -11.15 -2.44 7.09
CA LEU A 307 -11.10 -1.00 7.39
C LEU A 307 -12.27 -0.55 8.27
N ALA A 308 -13.48 -1.07 8.02
CA ALA A 308 -14.64 -0.77 8.84
C ALA A 308 -14.50 -1.28 10.29
N LEU A 309 -13.84 -2.42 10.49
CA LEU A 309 -13.56 -2.97 11.80
C LEU A 309 -12.40 -2.26 12.49
N THR A 310 -11.46 -1.66 11.78
CA THR A 310 -10.32 -0.97 12.40
C THR A 310 -10.53 0.55 12.62
N ARG A 311 -11.79 1.06 12.55
CA ARG A 311 -12.24 2.48 12.52
C ARG A 311 -11.85 3.40 13.71
N GLY A 312 -10.56 3.45 14.07
CA GLY A 312 -9.99 4.41 15.02
C GLY A 312 -8.59 4.92 14.71
N ASN A 313 -7.83 4.29 13.79
CA ASN A 313 -6.36 4.53 13.67
C ASN A 313 -5.85 4.98 12.29
N TRP A 314 -6.72 5.50 11.42
CA TRP A 314 -6.35 5.81 10.03
C TRP A 314 -6.55 7.30 9.73
N SER A 315 -5.63 8.16 10.19
CA SER A 315 -5.50 9.59 9.84
C SER A 315 -4.50 9.76 8.64
N PRO A 316 -4.11 10.97 8.15
CA PRO A 316 -3.35 11.17 6.89
C PRO A 316 -2.04 10.41 6.69
N SER A 317 -1.53 9.72 7.72
CA SER A 317 -0.53 8.66 7.57
C SER A 317 -1.01 7.45 6.75
N LEU A 318 -2.28 7.42 6.34
CA LEU A 318 -2.98 6.41 5.55
C LEU A 318 -2.24 5.97 4.28
N ILE A 319 -1.71 6.90 3.48
CA ILE A 319 -0.99 6.54 2.26
C ILE A 319 0.32 5.82 2.60
N ASN A 320 1.07 6.34 3.58
CA ASN A 320 2.33 5.73 4.00
C ASN A 320 2.09 4.38 4.68
N ARG A 321 1.05 4.25 5.50
CA ARG A 321 0.66 2.98 6.12
C ARG A 321 0.20 1.97 5.08
N ARG A 322 -0.63 2.37 4.10
CA ARG A 322 -1.03 1.49 2.98
C ARG A 322 0.17 1.06 2.15
N ARG A 323 1.11 1.96 1.86
CA ARG A 323 2.36 1.64 1.17
C ARG A 323 3.21 0.64 1.97
N ARG A 324 3.32 0.82 3.30
CA ARG A 324 4.00 -0.16 4.17
C ARG A 324 3.32 -1.51 4.18
N VAL A 325 1.98 -1.55 4.25
CA VAL A 325 1.21 -2.78 4.17
C VAL A 325 1.40 -3.46 2.82
N GLU A 326 1.42 -2.72 1.72
CA GLU A 326 1.68 -3.26 0.39
C GLU A 326 3.11 -3.81 0.27
N ALA A 327 4.12 -3.06 0.71
CA ALA A 327 5.50 -3.53 0.74
C ALA A 327 5.65 -4.79 1.61
N SER A 328 4.94 -4.85 2.74
CA SER A 328 4.93 -6.03 3.63
C SER A 328 4.23 -7.22 2.96
N ARG A 329 3.15 -7.00 2.18
CA ARG A 329 2.48 -8.03 1.37
C ARG A 329 3.43 -8.60 0.33
N THR A 330 4.10 -7.75 -0.43
CA THR A 330 5.10 -8.17 -1.43
C THR A 330 6.20 -9.00 -0.79
N LEU A 331 6.76 -8.55 0.35
CA LEU A 331 7.77 -9.31 1.06
C LEU A 331 7.23 -10.66 1.57
N GLY A 332 6.02 -10.69 2.14
CA GLY A 332 5.39 -11.93 2.59
C GLY A 332 5.20 -12.95 1.47
N ILE A 333 4.70 -12.51 0.30
CA ILE A 333 4.54 -13.37 -0.88
C ILE A 333 5.89 -13.90 -1.36
N LEU A 334 6.90 -13.02 -1.47
CA LEU A 334 8.26 -13.40 -1.88
C LEU A 334 8.88 -14.44 -0.95
N LEU A 335 8.79 -14.24 0.37
CA LEU A 335 9.35 -15.17 1.34
C LEU A 335 8.61 -16.51 1.37
N TRP A 336 7.29 -16.50 1.20
CA TRP A 336 6.48 -17.72 1.25
C TRP A 336 6.58 -18.58 -0.01
N ARG A 337 6.49 -17.95 -1.19
CA ARG A 337 6.44 -18.61 -2.50
C ARG A 337 7.75 -18.57 -3.28
N GLY A 338 8.66 -17.65 -2.96
CA GLY A 338 9.97 -17.54 -3.63
C GLY A 338 11.07 -18.41 -3.03
N ILE A 339 10.87 -18.89 -1.79
CA ILE A 339 11.81 -19.81 -1.15
C ILE A 339 11.23 -21.23 -1.27
N ALA A 340 12.01 -22.12 -1.86
CA ALA A 340 11.63 -23.51 -1.92
C ALA A 340 11.71 -24.12 -0.52
N PHE A 341 10.86 -25.11 -0.32
CA PHE A 341 10.75 -25.77 0.96
C PHE A 341 10.95 -27.26 0.70
N ASP A 342 12.15 -27.73 1.03
CA ASP A 342 12.57 -29.12 0.80
C ASP A 342 12.72 -29.79 2.16
N ASP A 343 11.71 -30.56 2.59
CA ASP A 343 11.74 -31.32 3.84
C ASP A 343 12.12 -30.48 5.07
N GLY A 344 11.64 -29.23 5.14
CA GLY A 344 11.93 -28.32 6.24
C GLY A 344 13.21 -27.50 6.08
N ARG A 345 13.98 -27.73 5.01
CA ARG A 345 15.11 -26.88 4.61
C ARG A 345 14.59 -25.67 3.84
N ILE A 346 15.14 -24.52 4.19
CA ILE A 346 14.78 -23.20 3.67
C ILE A 346 16.09 -22.51 3.26
N ASP A 347 16.85 -23.14 2.39
CA ASP A 347 18.21 -22.76 2.03
C ASP A 347 18.39 -22.47 0.54
N ARG A 348 17.35 -22.70 -0.28
CA ARG A 348 17.33 -22.39 -1.72
C ARG A 348 16.05 -21.67 -2.16
N VAL A 349 16.13 -20.99 -3.29
CA VAL A 349 14.96 -20.41 -3.96
C VAL A 349 14.24 -21.45 -4.84
N VAL A 350 13.03 -21.11 -5.29
CA VAL A 350 12.33 -21.90 -6.32
C VAL A 350 13.04 -21.84 -7.67
N GLU A 351 13.09 -22.97 -8.38
CA GLU A 351 13.87 -23.16 -9.62
C GLU A 351 12.99 -23.58 -10.80
N THR A 352 13.31 -23.06 -12.00
CA THR A 352 12.59 -23.42 -13.24
C THR A 352 12.83 -24.89 -13.61
N GLY A 353 11.77 -25.58 -14.03
CA GLY A 353 11.80 -27.02 -14.34
C GLY A 353 11.69 -27.94 -13.12
N ARG A 354 11.71 -27.38 -11.91
CA ARG A 354 11.53 -28.13 -10.65
C ARG A 354 10.33 -27.64 -9.85
N ASP A 355 10.18 -26.32 -9.73
CA ASP A 355 9.17 -25.67 -8.87
C ASP A 355 8.21 -24.78 -9.70
N ASP A 356 7.89 -25.19 -10.93
CA ASP A 356 7.19 -24.33 -11.90
C ASP A 356 5.79 -23.87 -11.42
N SER A 357 5.06 -24.73 -10.70
CA SER A 357 3.76 -24.36 -10.11
C SER A 357 3.89 -23.27 -9.04
N GLU A 358 4.96 -23.31 -8.25
CA GLU A 358 5.24 -22.30 -7.22
C GLU A 358 5.66 -20.98 -7.87
N ILE A 359 6.49 -21.02 -8.92
CA ILE A 359 6.86 -19.85 -9.71
C ILE A 359 5.63 -19.21 -10.38
N GLN A 360 4.73 -20.03 -10.92
CA GLN A 360 3.46 -19.55 -11.50
C GLN A 360 2.62 -18.81 -10.45
N LYS A 361 2.40 -19.42 -9.28
CA LYS A 361 1.70 -18.78 -8.15
C LYS A 361 2.38 -17.49 -7.71
N LEU A 362 3.70 -17.52 -7.53
CA LEU A 362 4.50 -16.38 -7.09
C LEU A 362 4.26 -15.17 -8.01
N ARG A 363 4.37 -15.36 -9.33
CA ARG A 363 4.10 -14.31 -10.32
C ARG A 363 2.65 -13.80 -10.23
N LEU A 364 1.68 -14.71 -10.22
CA LEU A 364 0.26 -14.34 -10.13
C LEU A 364 -0.04 -13.50 -8.88
N PHE A 365 0.57 -13.83 -7.74
CA PHE A 365 0.31 -13.15 -6.48
C PHE A 365 0.99 -11.77 -6.43
N LEU A 366 2.20 -11.66 -6.96
CA LEU A 366 2.94 -10.39 -7.05
C LEU A 366 2.29 -9.40 -8.02
N ASP A 367 1.70 -9.90 -9.12
CA ASP A 367 0.98 -9.09 -10.10
C ASP A 367 -0.46 -8.78 -9.69
N ALA A 368 -0.99 -9.45 -8.66
CA ALA A 368 -2.36 -9.26 -8.22
C ALA A 368 -2.58 -7.86 -7.58
N PRO A 369 -3.74 -7.21 -7.84
CA PRO A 369 -4.05 -5.88 -7.33
C PRO A 369 -3.90 -5.78 -5.81
N GLY A 370 -3.06 -4.83 -5.38
CA GLY A 370 -2.74 -4.58 -3.99
C GLY A 370 -3.76 -3.70 -3.26
N VAL A 371 -3.50 -3.40 -1.99
CA VAL A 371 -4.34 -2.49 -1.17
C VAL A 371 -4.44 -1.09 -1.80
N LEU A 372 -3.37 -0.68 -2.50
CA LEU A 372 -3.31 0.59 -3.21
C LEU A 372 -4.28 0.62 -4.41
N ASP A 373 -4.39 -0.47 -5.17
CA ASP A 373 -5.25 -0.53 -6.36
C ASP A 373 -6.73 -0.63 -5.98
N ILE A 374 -7.04 -1.46 -4.99
CA ILE A 374 -8.42 -1.76 -4.56
C ILE A 374 -9.11 -0.53 -3.96
N THR A 375 -8.35 0.30 -3.23
CA THR A 375 -8.86 1.52 -2.61
C THR A 375 -8.95 2.70 -3.58
N THR A 376 -8.19 2.66 -4.67
CA THR A 376 -8.26 3.66 -5.76
C THR A 376 -9.45 3.37 -6.69
N VAL A 377 -9.75 2.08 -6.93
CA VAL A 377 -10.84 1.64 -7.83
C VAL A 377 -12.23 1.72 -7.19
N SER A 378 -12.34 1.92 -5.87
CA SER A 378 -13.65 2.17 -5.23
C SER A 378 -14.30 3.50 -5.65
N PHE A 379 -13.59 4.36 -6.39
CA PHE A 379 -14.11 5.58 -7.01
C PHE A 379 -14.25 5.51 -8.54
N LEU A 380 -13.83 4.39 -9.17
CA LEU A 380 -13.72 4.27 -10.63
C LEU A 380 -14.56 3.12 -11.21
N SER A 381 -15.65 2.72 -10.55
CA SER A 381 -16.65 1.88 -11.21
C SER A 381 -17.54 2.72 -12.14
N HIS A 382 -16.99 3.17 -13.27
CA HIS A 382 -17.63 3.39 -14.58
C HIS A 382 -16.50 3.24 -15.64
N PRO A 383 -16.67 2.43 -16.71
CA PRO A 383 -15.56 2.01 -17.55
C PRO A 383 -15.21 3.06 -18.62
N LEU A 384 -13.93 3.14 -19.01
CA LEU A 384 -13.50 3.03 -20.41
C LEU A 384 -11.96 2.91 -20.52
N THR A 385 -11.59 1.87 -21.25
CA THR A 385 -10.33 1.36 -21.82
C THR A 385 -9.40 2.39 -22.52
N LEU A 386 -8.07 2.22 -22.42
CA LEU A 386 -7.18 1.64 -23.47
C LEU A 386 -5.65 1.77 -23.17
N VAL A 387 -5.00 0.62 -22.96
CA VAL A 387 -3.75 0.05 -23.55
C VAL A 387 -2.49 0.93 -23.85
N LEU A 388 -1.41 0.67 -23.07
CA LEU A 388 0.03 0.27 -23.37
C LEU A 388 0.83 0.85 -24.58
N PRO A 389 2.15 0.52 -24.76
CA PRO A 389 3.37 0.61 -23.91
C PRO A 389 4.60 1.25 -24.65
N ILE A 390 5.75 1.50 -23.99
CA ILE A 390 7.02 1.85 -24.69
C ILE A 390 8.25 1.22 -24.00
N THR A 391 9.10 0.55 -24.80
CA THR A 391 10.56 0.32 -24.61
C THR A 391 11.23 0.25 -26.02
N PRO A 392 12.58 0.12 -26.19
CA PRO A 392 13.61 1.16 -25.97
C PRO A 392 14.73 1.24 -27.06
N PHE A 393 15.70 2.16 -26.86
CA PHE A 393 17.12 2.22 -27.34
C PHE A 393 17.51 2.57 -28.82
N SER A 394 18.46 3.52 -28.98
CA SER A 394 19.86 3.27 -29.47
C SER A 394 20.49 4.39 -30.37
N ASN A 395 21.66 4.88 -29.91
CA ASN A 395 22.95 5.22 -30.58
C ASN A 395 23.12 6.20 -31.77
N HIS A 396 23.84 7.32 -31.49
CA HIS A 396 25.16 7.78 -32.01
C HIS A 396 25.45 7.92 -33.55
N PRO A 397 26.55 8.59 -33.99
CA PRO A 397 27.02 9.99 -33.83
C PRO A 397 27.54 10.65 -35.15
N ASN A 398 28.10 11.86 -35.02
CA ASN A 398 29.26 12.46 -35.75
C ASN A 398 29.00 13.82 -36.43
N SER A 399 29.44 14.89 -35.74
CA SER A 399 30.55 15.85 -36.07
C SER A 399 31.07 15.94 -37.53
N PRO A 400 31.95 16.91 -37.95
CA PRO A 400 32.50 18.09 -37.26
C PRO A 400 32.80 19.37 -38.11
N LEU A 401 33.13 20.47 -37.41
CA LEU A 401 34.28 21.41 -37.59
C LEU A 401 34.35 22.60 -38.61
N ARG A 402 34.97 23.67 -38.07
CA ARG A 402 35.80 24.78 -38.64
C ARG A 402 35.06 25.93 -39.32
N GLY A 403 35.46 27.20 -39.20
CA GLY A 403 36.60 27.89 -38.59
C GLY A 403 36.40 29.41 -38.83
N ILE A 404 36.72 30.29 -37.89
CA ILE A 404 37.94 31.13 -37.85
C ILE A 404 37.63 32.62 -38.19
N ASP A 405 38.23 33.48 -37.37
CA ASP A 405 38.55 34.91 -37.47
C ASP A 405 37.56 36.05 -37.12
N SER A 406 38.06 36.90 -36.21
CA SER A 406 37.57 38.19 -35.69
C SER A 406 38.23 39.34 -36.50
N PRO A 407 37.82 40.64 -36.47
CA PRO A 407 37.78 41.50 -35.27
C PRO A 407 36.75 42.70 -35.24
N VAL A 408 36.38 43.10 -34.00
CA VAL A 408 36.24 44.47 -33.41
C VAL A 408 35.84 45.64 -34.37
N MET A 409 34.74 46.42 -34.24
CA MET A 409 34.34 47.36 -33.15
C MET A 409 32.97 48.08 -33.44
N ALA A 410 32.43 48.78 -32.41
CA ALA A 410 31.36 49.79 -32.37
C ALA A 410 29.87 49.33 -32.18
N PRO A 411 29.14 49.86 -31.16
CA PRO A 411 27.80 49.39 -30.80
C PRO A 411 26.72 50.05 -31.67
N SER A 412 26.30 49.34 -32.70
CA SER A 412 25.16 49.68 -33.55
C SER A 412 23.83 49.16 -32.97
N LYS A 413 22.77 49.95 -33.15
CA LYS A 413 21.37 49.72 -32.76
C LYS A 413 20.97 48.24 -32.91
N LYS A 414 20.59 47.57 -31.81
CA LYS A 414 20.04 46.21 -31.86
C LYS A 414 18.70 46.23 -32.59
N SER A 415 18.73 45.87 -33.87
CA SER A 415 17.60 45.38 -34.63
C SER A 415 16.93 44.24 -33.85
N ALA A 416 15.60 44.20 -33.90
CA ALA A 416 14.81 43.18 -33.24
C ALA A 416 15.14 41.81 -33.86
N VAL A 417 15.95 41.02 -33.17
CA VAL A 417 16.17 39.61 -33.51
C VAL A 417 14.82 38.90 -33.38
N GLN A 418 14.25 38.49 -34.52
CA GLN A 418 13.08 37.63 -34.56
C GLN A 418 13.39 36.33 -33.82
N LYS A 419 12.52 35.98 -32.88
CA LYS A 419 12.62 34.73 -32.09
C LYS A 419 12.47 33.52 -33.03
N PRO A 420 13.24 32.44 -32.83
CA PRO A 420 12.92 31.18 -33.48
C PRO A 420 11.51 30.73 -33.04
N PRO A 421 10.67 30.22 -33.97
CA PRO A 421 9.34 29.73 -33.62
C PRO A 421 9.46 28.58 -32.62
N SER A 422 8.70 28.67 -31.52
CA SER A 422 8.52 27.56 -30.58
C SER A 422 7.97 26.35 -31.33
N SER A 423 8.55 25.16 -31.08
CA SER A 423 8.08 23.89 -31.66
C SER A 423 6.54 23.78 -31.63
N PRO A 424 5.87 23.56 -32.78
CA PRO A 424 4.42 23.44 -32.87
C PRO A 424 3.85 22.36 -31.93
N VAL A 425 4.60 21.27 -31.73
CA VAL A 425 4.25 20.15 -30.84
C VAL A 425 4.20 20.60 -29.37
N LYS A 426 5.17 21.42 -28.95
CA LYS A 426 5.22 21.96 -27.59
C LYS A 426 4.06 22.92 -27.31
N ASN A 427 3.70 23.75 -28.29
CA ASN A 427 2.56 24.66 -28.16
C ASN A 427 1.24 23.89 -28.14
N GLY A 428 1.06 22.88 -29.00
CA GLY A 428 -0.13 22.03 -28.99
C GLY A 428 -0.36 21.33 -27.65
N TYR A 429 0.69 20.74 -27.08
CA TYR A 429 0.65 20.12 -25.75
C TYR A 429 0.22 21.11 -24.66
N LEU A 430 0.83 22.29 -24.61
CA LEU A 430 0.51 23.29 -23.59
C LEU A 430 -0.91 23.86 -23.76
N ILE A 431 -1.40 24.01 -24.99
CA ILE A 431 -2.78 24.43 -25.25
C ILE A 431 -3.74 23.37 -24.69
N LEU A 432 -3.49 22.09 -24.97
CA LEU A 432 -4.32 20.98 -24.49
C LEU A 432 -4.32 20.90 -22.95
N CYS A 433 -3.15 20.96 -22.30
CA CYS A 433 -3.06 20.95 -20.85
C CYS A 433 -3.86 22.09 -20.21
N ASN A 434 -3.70 23.32 -20.70
CA ASN A 434 -4.45 24.46 -20.18
C ASN A 434 -5.96 24.32 -20.44
N ALA A 435 -6.37 23.79 -21.60
CA ALA A 435 -7.79 23.57 -21.89
C ALA A 435 -8.42 22.50 -20.96
N VAL A 436 -7.70 21.40 -20.72
CA VAL A 436 -8.12 20.35 -19.77
C VAL A 436 -8.20 20.89 -18.36
N SER A 437 -7.20 21.66 -17.92
CA SER A 437 -7.20 22.30 -16.59
C SER A 437 -8.34 23.32 -16.44
N ALA A 438 -8.68 24.08 -17.50
CA ALA A 438 -9.86 24.96 -17.49
C ALA A 438 -11.17 24.16 -17.35
N ALA A 439 -11.31 23.05 -18.07
CA ALA A 439 -12.49 22.19 -17.98
C ALA A 439 -12.62 21.53 -16.61
N ALA A 440 -11.52 21.03 -16.03
CA ALA A 440 -11.51 20.41 -14.71
C ALA A 440 -11.98 21.38 -13.62
N TRP A 441 -11.44 22.61 -13.59
CA TRP A 441 -11.92 23.65 -12.68
C TRP A 441 -13.34 24.14 -13.00
N GLY A 442 -13.77 24.08 -14.27
CA GLY A 442 -15.14 24.35 -14.68
C GLY A 442 -16.13 23.36 -14.09
N LEU A 443 -15.78 22.07 -14.08
CA LEU A 443 -16.59 21.02 -13.44
C LEU A 443 -16.66 21.20 -11.92
N VAL A 444 -15.55 21.56 -11.28
CA VAL A 444 -15.54 21.91 -9.84
C VAL A 444 -16.46 23.10 -9.57
N LEU A 445 -16.39 24.16 -10.39
CA LEU A 445 -17.26 25.33 -10.27
C LEU A 445 -18.73 24.96 -10.45
N GLN A 446 -19.06 24.20 -11.48
CA GLN A 446 -20.42 23.75 -11.75
C GLN A 446 -20.95 22.94 -10.57
N GLY A 447 -20.22 21.92 -10.12
CA GLY A 447 -20.60 21.10 -8.96
C GLY A 447 -20.79 21.94 -7.70
N THR A 448 -19.93 22.94 -7.49
CA THR A 448 -20.01 23.85 -6.34
C THR A 448 -21.29 24.68 -6.39
N VAL A 449 -21.57 25.34 -7.51
CA VAL A 449 -22.75 26.21 -7.67
C VAL A 449 -24.03 25.38 -7.60
N THR A 450 -24.11 24.26 -8.33
CA THR A 450 -25.29 23.39 -8.32
C THR A 450 -25.59 22.86 -6.91
N THR A 451 -24.57 22.43 -6.18
CA THR A 451 -24.76 21.93 -4.80
C THR A 451 -25.15 23.05 -3.85
N LEU A 452 -24.53 24.23 -3.99
CA LEU A 452 -24.85 25.38 -3.15
C LEU A 452 -26.31 25.81 -3.31
N VAL A 453 -26.81 25.84 -4.56
CA VAL A 453 -28.19 26.21 -4.88
C VAL A 453 -29.19 25.12 -4.43
N ASN A 454 -28.89 23.85 -4.67
CA ASN A 454 -29.87 22.77 -4.46
C ASN A 454 -29.84 22.18 -3.06
N SER A 455 -28.71 22.26 -2.36
CA SER A 455 -28.48 21.49 -1.13
C SER A 455 -27.78 22.29 -0.04
N GLY A 456 -27.41 23.54 -0.29
CA GLY A 456 -26.76 24.42 0.68
C GLY A 456 -25.25 24.18 0.86
N PRO A 457 -24.55 25.12 1.51
CA PRO A 457 -23.09 25.14 1.62
C PRO A 457 -22.49 23.92 2.33
N GLN A 458 -23.20 23.34 3.28
CA GLN A 458 -22.76 22.18 4.06
C GLN A 458 -22.52 20.91 3.20
N ASN A 459 -23.19 20.82 2.05
CA ASN A 459 -23.10 19.67 1.16
C ASN A 459 -22.04 19.84 0.05
N VAL A 460 -21.51 21.05 -0.11
CA VAL A 460 -20.53 21.39 -1.16
C VAL A 460 -19.25 20.59 -0.97
N PHE A 461 -18.73 20.49 0.25
CA PHE A 461 -17.52 19.70 0.53
C PHE A 461 -17.70 18.22 0.21
N VAL A 462 -18.83 17.64 0.63
CA VAL A 462 -19.14 16.23 0.39
C VAL A 462 -19.22 15.93 -1.11
N THR A 463 -19.77 16.85 -1.89
CA THR A 463 -20.01 16.65 -3.32
C THR A 463 -18.77 16.94 -4.18
N THR A 464 -18.01 17.98 -3.83
CA THR A 464 -16.94 18.51 -4.70
C THR A 464 -15.53 18.30 -4.15
N GLY A 465 -15.39 17.88 -2.88
CA GLY A 465 -14.10 17.80 -2.19
C GLY A 465 -13.11 16.86 -2.84
N GLU A 466 -13.55 15.68 -3.30
CA GLU A 466 -12.69 14.73 -4.02
C GLU A 466 -12.20 15.29 -5.35
N TRP A 467 -13.12 15.86 -6.15
CA TRP A 467 -12.78 16.46 -7.43
C TRP A 467 -11.82 17.64 -7.29
N THR A 468 -12.03 18.45 -6.25
CA THR A 468 -11.18 19.59 -5.91
C THR A 468 -9.76 19.13 -5.52
N LYS A 469 -9.64 18.07 -4.71
CA LYS A 469 -8.35 17.49 -4.30
C LYS A 469 -7.51 17.09 -5.50
N TRP A 470 -8.08 16.31 -6.41
CA TRP A 470 -7.36 15.81 -7.59
C TRP A 470 -7.05 16.91 -8.59
N THR A 471 -8.00 17.82 -8.84
CA THR A 471 -7.79 18.98 -9.72
C THR A 471 -6.66 19.88 -9.21
N GLN A 472 -6.62 20.15 -7.90
CA GLN A 472 -5.55 20.92 -7.27
C GLN A 472 -4.19 20.18 -7.29
N THR A 473 -4.19 18.85 -7.11
CA THR A 473 -2.97 18.04 -7.12
C THR A 473 -2.38 17.93 -8.54
N ALA A 474 -3.22 17.78 -9.56
CA ALA A 474 -2.80 17.78 -10.96
C ALA A 474 -2.21 19.13 -11.39
N ALA A 475 -2.79 20.25 -10.93
CA ALA A 475 -2.26 21.59 -11.17
C ALA A 475 -0.84 21.81 -10.57
N ALA A 476 -0.45 21.01 -9.57
CA ALA A 476 0.89 21.06 -8.97
C ALA A 476 1.97 20.38 -9.84
N MET A 477 1.60 19.33 -10.57
CA MET A 477 2.50 18.64 -11.51
C MET A 477 2.96 19.57 -12.63
N GLU A 478 2.10 20.49 -13.09
CA GLU A 478 2.47 21.52 -14.07
C GLU A 478 3.57 22.45 -13.52
N ILE A 479 3.51 22.77 -12.22
CA ILE A 479 4.45 23.66 -11.55
C ILE A 479 5.77 22.92 -11.29
N LEU A 480 5.71 21.64 -10.90
CA LEU A 480 6.87 20.75 -10.79
C LEU A 480 7.58 20.60 -12.15
N HIS A 481 6.84 20.38 -13.25
CA HIS A 481 7.43 20.34 -14.60
C HIS A 481 8.06 21.67 -15.01
N SER A 482 7.50 22.81 -14.57
CA SER A 482 8.10 24.14 -14.80
C SER A 482 9.34 24.44 -13.93
N LEU A 483 9.43 23.81 -12.75
CA LEU A 483 10.53 23.92 -11.79
C LEU A 483 11.72 23.01 -12.15
N PHE A 484 11.44 21.75 -12.51
CA PHE A 484 12.44 20.72 -12.82
C PHE A 484 12.88 20.70 -14.28
N GLY A 485 12.24 21.48 -15.16
CA GLY A 485 12.75 21.77 -16.52
C GLY A 485 14.04 22.63 -16.56
N LYS A 486 14.80 22.71 -15.46
CA LYS A 486 16.06 23.45 -15.36
C LYS A 486 17.21 22.56 -14.87
N LYS A 487 18.01 22.17 -15.87
CA LYS A 487 19.37 21.57 -15.87
C LYS A 487 19.45 20.05 -15.64
N PRO A 488 20.21 19.33 -16.49
CA PRO A 488 20.58 17.95 -16.23
C PRO A 488 21.55 17.85 -15.04
N PHE A 489 21.38 16.75 -14.31
CA PHE A 489 22.19 16.27 -13.21
C PHE A 489 23.65 16.04 -13.65
N ASN A 490 24.61 16.58 -12.91
CA ASN A 490 26.02 16.23 -13.01
C ASN A 490 26.35 15.29 -11.82
N PRO A 491 26.97 14.12 -12.03
CA PRO A 491 27.42 13.27 -10.94
C PRO A 491 28.63 13.88 -10.19
N PRO A 492 28.79 13.60 -8.88
CA PRO A 492 29.82 14.21 -8.06
C PRO A 492 31.18 13.50 -8.15
N ASN A 493 32.23 14.32 -8.14
CA ASN A 493 33.59 14.07 -7.63
C ASN A 493 34.64 13.44 -8.56
N SER A 494 35.44 14.32 -9.18
CA SER A 494 36.90 14.22 -9.16
C SER A 494 37.48 15.49 -8.50
N LEU A 495 38.32 15.26 -7.49
CA LEU A 495 38.88 16.18 -6.48
C LEU A 495 39.89 17.23 -7.03
N PRO A 496 40.39 18.17 -6.19
CA PRO A 496 40.48 19.61 -6.47
C PRO A 496 41.86 20.05 -6.95
N ASN A 497 41.96 21.23 -7.56
CA ASN A 497 43.20 22.00 -7.45
C ASN A 497 43.01 23.54 -7.43
N LYS A 498 43.75 24.14 -6.50
CA LYS A 498 44.00 25.56 -6.16
C LYS A 498 44.43 26.35 -7.42
N SER A 499 44.21 27.65 -7.69
CA SER A 499 44.21 28.95 -6.95
C SER A 499 43.98 30.08 -8.01
N PRO A 500 44.21 31.39 -7.78
CA PRO A 500 43.54 32.38 -6.92
C PRO A 500 42.70 33.43 -7.70
N SER A 501 41.96 34.27 -6.97
CA SER A 501 40.95 35.31 -7.35
C SER A 501 41.50 36.61 -8.01
N PRO A 502 40.70 37.71 -8.19
CA PRO A 502 39.59 38.09 -9.11
C PRO A 502 40.06 39.28 -10.05
N PRO A 503 39.29 40.27 -10.60
CA PRO A 503 37.85 40.58 -10.66
C PRO A 503 37.31 40.94 -12.07
N PHE A 504 36.04 41.37 -12.13
CA PHE A 504 35.27 41.98 -13.24
C PHE A 504 34.20 41.14 -13.95
N LEU A 505 32.98 41.67 -13.78
CA LEU A 505 31.70 41.35 -14.42
C LEU A 505 31.81 41.06 -15.92
N THR A 506 31.12 40.01 -16.40
CA THR A 506 30.19 40.18 -17.53
C THR A 506 29.16 39.04 -17.59
N SER A 507 27.90 39.41 -17.40
CA SER A 507 26.75 39.03 -18.24
C SER A 507 27.01 37.97 -19.32
N VAL A 508 26.62 36.71 -19.06
CA VAL A 508 26.43 35.69 -20.10
C VAL A 508 24.96 35.25 -20.15
N ASN A 509 24.48 35.18 -21.39
CA ASN A 509 23.10 35.11 -21.84
C ASN A 509 22.24 34.03 -21.16
N LYS A 510 21.14 34.50 -20.58
CA LYS A 510 20.05 33.68 -20.04
C LYS A 510 19.03 33.42 -21.15
N PRO A 511 18.69 32.17 -21.50
CA PRO A 511 17.69 31.90 -22.53
C PRO A 511 16.32 32.44 -22.11
N PRO A 512 15.53 33.04 -23.03
CA PRO A 512 14.22 33.57 -22.72
C PRO A 512 13.14 32.49 -22.82
N GLY A 513 12.28 32.40 -21.81
CA GLY A 513 10.89 31.97 -22.01
C GLY A 513 10.48 30.59 -21.49
N VAL A 514 10.59 30.37 -20.18
CA VAL A 514 9.43 29.87 -19.42
C VAL A 514 9.11 31.01 -18.46
N VAL A 515 7.84 31.42 -18.43
CA VAL A 515 7.34 32.57 -17.66
C VAL A 515 8.01 32.57 -16.30
N ARG A 516 8.82 33.61 -16.00
CA ARG A 516 9.26 33.86 -14.62
C ARG A 516 8.04 34.33 -13.85
N ALA A 517 7.18 33.40 -13.46
CA ALA A 517 6.47 33.59 -12.23
C ALA A 517 7.55 33.66 -11.13
N PRO A 518 7.52 34.66 -10.23
CA PRO A 518 8.43 34.65 -9.09
C PRO A 518 8.22 33.31 -8.40
N LEU A 519 9.24 32.44 -8.43
CA LEU A 519 9.14 31.06 -7.94
C LEU A 519 8.53 31.04 -6.53
N PHE A 520 8.92 32.01 -5.73
CA PHE A 520 8.41 32.25 -4.39
C PHE A 520 6.89 32.51 -4.36
N THR A 521 6.36 33.39 -5.23
CA THR A 521 4.91 33.69 -5.26
C THR A 521 4.07 32.53 -5.76
N THR A 522 4.58 31.74 -6.71
CA THR A 522 3.89 30.54 -7.19
C THR A 522 3.96 29.42 -6.16
N LEU A 523 5.11 29.25 -5.51
CA LEU A 523 5.28 28.29 -4.42
C LEU A 523 4.35 28.61 -3.26
N MET A 524 4.24 29.88 -2.85
CA MET A 524 3.33 30.29 -1.77
C MET A 524 1.86 30.03 -2.12
N GLN A 525 1.44 30.36 -3.36
CA GLN A 525 0.06 30.13 -3.79
C GLN A 525 -0.28 28.64 -3.82
N VAL A 526 0.64 27.78 -4.27
CA VAL A 526 0.44 26.33 -4.28
C VAL A 526 0.49 25.78 -2.86
N ALA A 527 1.50 26.14 -2.07
CA ALA A 527 1.67 25.69 -0.70
C ALA A 527 0.45 26.04 0.17
N SER A 528 -0.14 27.24 0.00
CA SER A 528 -1.37 27.59 0.71
C SER A 528 -2.54 26.66 0.36
N ARG A 529 -2.76 26.39 -0.93
CA ARG A 529 -3.85 25.50 -1.34
C ARG A 529 -3.62 24.06 -0.90
N PHE A 530 -2.37 23.58 -0.90
CA PHE A 530 -2.02 22.28 -0.34
C PHE A 530 -2.22 22.24 1.17
N LEU A 531 -1.81 23.29 1.89
CA LEU A 531 -2.09 23.42 3.32
C LEU A 531 -3.58 23.33 3.59
N LEU A 532 -4.43 23.97 2.81
CA LEU A 532 -5.87 23.91 3.06
C LEU A 532 -6.49 22.58 2.69
N VAL A 533 -6.17 22.05 1.51
CA VAL A 533 -6.74 20.81 1.02
C VAL A 533 -6.27 19.61 1.84
N TRP A 534 -4.98 19.55 2.18
CA TRP A 534 -4.35 18.40 2.85
C TRP A 534 -4.00 18.66 4.32
N GLY A 535 -3.61 19.88 4.68
CA GLY A 535 -3.23 20.22 6.06
C GLY A 535 -4.38 20.70 6.93
N VAL A 536 -5.52 21.13 6.38
CA VAL A 536 -6.69 21.59 7.15
C VAL A 536 -7.90 20.72 6.88
N LEU A 537 -8.41 20.69 5.64
CA LEU A 537 -9.68 20.05 5.30
C LEU A 537 -9.59 18.52 5.28
N PHE A 538 -8.43 17.95 4.98
CA PHE A 538 -8.22 16.51 5.12
C PHE A 538 -8.17 16.08 6.60
N LEU A 539 -7.57 16.89 7.46
CA LEU A 539 -7.50 16.62 8.92
C LEU A 539 -8.83 16.89 9.61
N TYR A 540 -9.51 17.97 9.22
CA TYR A 540 -10.70 18.49 9.87
C TYR A 540 -11.83 18.75 8.85
N PRO A 541 -12.32 17.71 8.16
CA PRO A 541 -13.30 17.85 7.08
C PRO A 541 -14.63 18.47 7.55
N TYR A 542 -14.95 18.32 8.84
CA TYR A 542 -16.17 18.87 9.42
C TYR A 542 -16.21 20.40 9.38
N LEU A 543 -15.05 21.09 9.36
CA LEU A 543 -14.98 22.55 9.24
C LEU A 543 -15.61 23.04 7.94
N ALA A 544 -15.51 22.23 6.88
CA ALA A 544 -16.08 22.49 5.57
C ALA A 544 -17.61 22.35 5.54
N VAL A 545 -18.15 21.53 6.44
CA VAL A 545 -19.60 21.26 6.57
C VAL A 545 -20.25 22.28 7.49
N GLN A 546 -19.55 22.68 8.57
CA GLN A 546 -20.08 23.58 9.59
C GLN A 546 -20.01 25.06 9.20
N SER A 547 -19.12 25.43 8.28
CA SER A 547 -18.94 26.81 7.86
C SER A 547 -19.07 27.00 6.35
N PRO A 548 -19.77 28.05 5.87
CA PRO A 548 -19.85 28.36 4.44
C PRO A 548 -18.51 28.79 3.83
N THR A 549 -17.49 28.99 4.67
CA THR A 549 -16.13 29.39 4.29
C THR A 549 -15.50 28.48 3.23
N TYR A 550 -15.75 27.18 3.27
CA TYR A 550 -15.25 26.26 2.24
C TYR A 550 -15.89 26.55 0.86
N SER A 551 -17.19 26.82 0.84
CA SER A 551 -17.94 27.11 -0.39
C SER A 551 -17.48 28.43 -1.02
N SER A 552 -17.28 29.47 -0.22
CA SER A 552 -16.78 30.77 -0.71
C SER A 552 -15.34 30.66 -1.23
N MET A 553 -14.48 29.90 -0.56
CA MET A 553 -13.13 29.59 -1.05
C MET A 553 -13.17 28.88 -2.41
N LEU A 554 -14.01 27.86 -2.55
CA LEU A 554 -14.04 27.02 -3.75
C LEU A 554 -14.60 27.76 -4.97
N ILE A 555 -15.59 28.63 -4.79
CA ILE A 555 -16.06 29.53 -5.84
C ILE A 555 -14.92 30.46 -6.27
N ALA A 556 -14.24 31.11 -5.31
CA ALA A 556 -13.15 32.03 -5.61
C ALA A 556 -12.00 31.34 -6.36
N TRP A 557 -11.61 30.13 -5.94
CA TRP A 557 -10.59 29.32 -6.62
C TRP A 557 -11.04 28.95 -8.03
N SER A 558 -12.19 28.30 -8.16
CA SER A 558 -12.61 27.73 -9.44
C SER A 558 -12.83 28.80 -10.51
N VAL A 559 -13.47 29.93 -10.16
CA VAL A 559 -13.64 31.05 -11.11
C VAL A 559 -12.27 31.62 -11.52
N THR A 560 -11.34 31.80 -10.58
CA THR A 560 -10.00 32.31 -10.88
C THR A 560 -9.24 31.36 -11.81
N GLU A 561 -9.36 30.07 -11.59
CA GLU A 561 -8.65 29.03 -12.35
C GLU A 561 -9.21 28.84 -13.75
N VAL A 562 -10.54 28.81 -13.91
CA VAL A 562 -11.19 28.75 -15.23
C VAL A 562 -10.74 29.93 -16.09
N ILE A 563 -10.74 31.15 -15.55
CA ILE A 563 -10.29 32.35 -16.28
C ILE A 563 -8.80 32.23 -16.63
N ARG A 564 -7.96 31.79 -15.68
CA ARG A 564 -6.51 31.69 -15.85
C ARG A 564 -6.13 30.71 -16.94
N TYR A 565 -6.65 29.50 -16.85
CA TYR A 565 -6.34 28.43 -17.79
C TYR A 565 -6.92 28.70 -19.19
N SER A 566 -8.13 29.26 -19.26
CA SER A 566 -8.70 29.72 -20.54
C SER A 566 -7.84 30.81 -21.18
N TYR A 567 -7.35 31.78 -20.40
CA TYR A 567 -6.46 32.83 -20.88
C TYR A 567 -5.14 32.25 -21.43
N PHE A 568 -4.54 31.28 -20.75
CA PHE A 568 -3.30 30.67 -21.21
C PHE A 568 -3.49 29.80 -22.46
N ALA A 569 -4.56 29.00 -22.54
CA ALA A 569 -4.85 28.18 -23.71
C ALA A 569 -5.04 29.05 -24.96
N LEU A 570 -5.87 30.09 -24.86
CA LEU A 570 -6.17 31.00 -25.97
C LEU A 570 -4.97 31.90 -26.32
N SER A 571 -4.19 32.32 -25.33
CA SER A 571 -2.96 33.08 -25.60
C SER A 571 -1.90 32.27 -26.34
N LEU A 572 -1.84 30.95 -26.13
CA LEU A 572 -0.92 30.07 -26.83
C LEU A 572 -1.41 29.69 -28.24
N SER A 573 -2.73 29.71 -28.49
CA SER A 573 -3.30 29.49 -29.82
C SER A 573 -3.17 30.71 -30.76
N GLY A 574 -2.65 31.83 -30.26
CA GLY A 574 -2.45 33.06 -31.03
C GLY A 574 -3.64 34.02 -31.02
N TRP A 575 -4.72 33.70 -30.31
CA TRP A 575 -5.91 34.54 -30.22
C TRP A 575 -6.39 34.73 -28.78
N THR A 576 -6.38 35.96 -28.26
CA THR A 576 -6.87 36.28 -26.91
C THR A 576 -8.02 37.28 -26.94
N PRO A 577 -9.24 36.89 -26.55
CA PRO A 577 -10.37 37.82 -26.43
C PRO A 577 -10.07 38.97 -25.44
N LYS A 578 -10.43 40.21 -25.80
CA LYS A 578 -10.35 41.38 -24.91
C LYS A 578 -11.13 41.17 -23.59
N PRO A 579 -12.35 40.60 -23.58
CA PRO A 579 -13.08 40.33 -22.34
C PRO A 579 -12.34 39.36 -21.40
N LEU A 580 -11.73 38.30 -21.94
CA LEU A 580 -11.00 37.32 -21.14
C LEU A 580 -9.73 37.92 -20.53
N THR A 581 -9.04 38.77 -21.28
CA THR A 581 -7.90 39.54 -20.78
C THR A 581 -8.33 40.49 -19.67
N TRP A 582 -9.46 41.17 -19.85
CA TRP A 582 -10.03 42.04 -18.81
C TRP A 582 -10.37 41.25 -17.54
N LEU A 583 -11.06 40.11 -17.67
CA LEU A 583 -11.38 39.24 -16.54
C LEU A 583 -10.11 38.83 -15.78
N ARG A 584 -9.10 38.32 -16.49
CA ARG A 584 -7.84 37.83 -15.89
C ARG A 584 -7.13 38.87 -15.01
N TYR A 585 -7.22 40.15 -15.37
CA TYR A 585 -6.52 41.25 -14.70
C TYR A 585 -7.44 42.16 -13.87
N ASN A 586 -8.73 41.84 -13.69
CA ASN A 586 -9.64 42.62 -12.85
C ASN A 586 -10.42 41.77 -11.82
N THR A 587 -10.69 40.48 -12.06
CA THR A 587 -11.49 39.68 -11.11
C THR A 587 -10.80 39.49 -9.76
N PHE A 588 -9.47 39.62 -9.68
CA PHE A 588 -8.74 39.54 -8.42
C PHE A 588 -9.14 40.61 -7.40
N PHE A 589 -9.76 41.74 -7.80
CA PHE A 589 -10.27 42.74 -6.84
C PHE A 589 -11.34 42.16 -5.91
N ILE A 590 -12.12 41.18 -6.39
CA ILE A 590 -13.22 40.56 -5.64
C ILE A 590 -12.82 39.16 -5.18
N LEU A 591 -12.32 38.34 -6.11
CA LEU A 591 -12.04 36.92 -5.83
C LEU A 591 -10.86 36.72 -4.89
N TYR A 592 -9.88 37.62 -4.89
CA TYR A 592 -8.71 37.48 -4.04
C TYR A 592 -9.04 37.73 -2.55
N PRO A 593 -9.71 38.83 -2.16
CA PRO A 593 -10.16 39.00 -0.79
C PRO A 593 -11.06 37.86 -0.31
N ILE A 594 -12.01 37.41 -1.13
CA ILE A 594 -12.91 36.29 -0.78
C ILE A 594 -12.09 35.00 -0.56
N GLY A 595 -11.15 34.71 -1.46
CA GLY A 595 -10.25 33.58 -1.34
C GLY A 595 -9.46 33.65 -0.02
N ILE A 596 -8.62 34.67 0.14
CA ILE A 596 -7.73 34.79 1.31
C ILE A 596 -8.51 34.82 2.64
N LEU A 597 -9.61 35.57 2.74
CA LEU A 597 -10.42 35.58 3.96
C LEU A 597 -10.98 34.20 4.28
N SER A 598 -11.42 33.46 3.26
CA SER A 598 -11.93 32.10 3.45
C SER A 598 -10.82 31.12 3.85
N GLU A 599 -9.67 31.21 3.20
CA GLU A 599 -8.48 30.41 3.50
C GLU A 599 -8.00 30.63 4.94
N CYS A 600 -7.83 31.89 5.35
CA CYS A 600 -7.42 32.23 6.72
C CYS A 600 -8.47 31.82 7.76
N SER A 601 -9.76 31.97 7.43
CA SER A 601 -10.85 31.56 8.33
C SER A 601 -10.85 30.05 8.58
N LEU A 602 -10.60 29.21 7.57
CA LEU A 602 -10.49 27.76 7.74
C LEU A 602 -9.28 27.38 8.60
N ILE A 603 -8.12 28.01 8.39
CA ILE A 603 -6.93 27.77 9.22
C ILE A 603 -7.16 28.21 10.66
N TYR A 604 -7.80 29.38 10.85
CA TYR A 604 -8.11 29.90 12.18
C TYR A 604 -9.09 28.98 12.92
N LEU A 605 -10.18 28.56 12.27
CA LEU A 605 -11.16 27.63 12.84
C LEU A 605 -10.52 26.28 13.19
N ALA A 606 -9.56 25.80 12.41
CA ALA A 606 -8.77 24.63 12.74
C ALA A 606 -7.93 24.84 14.01
N ALA A 607 -7.28 26.01 14.12
CA ALA A 607 -6.41 26.37 15.24
C ALA A 607 -7.17 26.49 16.58
N VAL A 608 -8.33 27.16 16.58
CA VAL A 608 -9.13 27.38 17.81
C VAL A 608 -10.03 26.19 18.17
N GLY A 609 -10.32 25.32 17.21
CA GLY A 609 -11.24 24.20 17.39
C GLY A 609 -10.50 22.86 17.48
N PRO A 610 -10.55 22.02 16.43
CA PRO A 610 -10.09 20.64 16.48
C PRO A 610 -8.63 20.47 16.88
N ALA A 611 -7.75 21.41 16.49
CA ALA A 611 -6.34 21.24 16.75
C ALA A 611 -6.01 21.30 18.25
N THR A 612 -6.89 21.90 19.06
CA THR A 612 -6.70 22.03 20.53
C THR A 612 -7.01 20.74 21.29
N THR A 613 -7.70 19.78 20.66
CA THR A 613 -8.13 18.54 21.33
C THR A 613 -7.09 17.44 21.30
N ALA A 614 -5.97 17.63 20.60
CA ALA A 614 -4.88 16.68 20.58
C ALA A 614 -4.16 16.64 21.94
N THR A 615 -4.04 15.45 22.53
CA THR A 615 -3.39 15.21 23.82
C THR A 615 -1.95 14.69 23.69
N GLU A 616 -1.58 14.24 22.49
CA GLU A 616 -0.28 13.62 22.22
C GLU A 616 0.69 14.60 21.56
N TYR A 617 1.92 14.65 22.06
CA TYR A 617 3.01 15.42 21.46
C TYR A 617 3.50 14.73 20.17
N PRO A 618 3.81 15.45 19.07
CA PRO A 618 3.83 16.91 18.93
C PRO A 618 2.51 17.53 18.44
N LEU A 619 1.43 16.76 18.32
CA LEU A 619 0.15 17.24 17.78
C LEU A 619 -0.52 18.29 18.69
N THR A 620 -0.22 18.27 19.99
CA THR A 620 -0.56 19.37 20.94
C THR A 620 -0.05 20.74 20.48
N LEU A 621 0.98 20.79 19.64
CA LEU A 621 1.53 22.03 19.09
C LEU A 621 0.79 22.53 17.84
N MET A 622 -0.12 21.76 17.26
CA MET A 622 -0.81 22.11 16.01
C MET A 622 -1.54 23.46 16.03
N PRO A 623 -2.23 23.86 17.12
CA PRO A 623 -2.81 25.21 17.21
C PRO A 623 -1.76 26.31 17.01
N TYR A 624 -0.61 26.18 17.67
CA TYR A 624 0.50 27.14 17.56
C TYR A 624 1.12 27.13 16.17
N VAL A 625 1.21 25.97 15.52
CA VAL A 625 1.65 25.86 14.12
C VAL A 625 0.69 26.61 13.20
N PHE A 626 -0.63 26.44 13.35
CA PHE A 626 -1.61 27.18 12.54
C PHE A 626 -1.60 28.69 12.81
N TYR A 627 -1.42 29.12 14.06
CA TYR A 627 -1.21 30.55 14.37
C TYR A 627 0.07 31.10 13.73
N GLY A 628 1.17 30.35 13.78
CA GLY A 628 2.43 30.71 13.12
C GLY A 628 2.25 30.82 11.60
N ILE A 629 1.51 29.90 10.99
CA ILE A 629 1.16 29.97 9.57
C ILE A 629 0.32 31.22 9.28
N LEU A 630 -0.72 31.53 10.06
CA LEU A 630 -1.53 32.74 9.87
C LEU A 630 -0.69 34.02 9.99
N ALA A 631 0.23 34.07 10.96
CA ALA A 631 1.12 35.21 11.17
C ALA A 631 2.02 35.50 9.96
N ILE A 632 2.43 34.46 9.23
CA ILE A 632 3.21 34.59 7.99
C ILE A 632 2.29 34.84 6.79
N TYR A 633 1.15 34.14 6.74
CA TYR A 633 0.31 34.08 5.57
C TYR A 633 -0.47 35.38 5.33
N VAL A 634 -0.99 36.01 6.39
CA VAL A 634 -1.74 37.27 6.28
C VAL A 634 -0.87 38.40 5.70
N PRO A 635 0.34 38.71 6.21
CA PRO A 635 1.24 39.68 5.58
C PRO A 635 1.66 39.28 4.17
N GLY A 636 1.96 37.99 3.94
CA GLY A 636 2.31 37.48 2.61
C GLY A 636 1.21 37.70 1.57
N SER A 637 -0.06 37.57 1.97
CA SER A 637 -1.21 37.81 1.11
C SER A 637 -1.32 39.27 0.64
N TYR A 638 -0.94 40.24 1.49
CA TYR A 638 -0.90 41.65 1.10
C TYR A 638 0.18 41.91 0.04
N VAL A 639 1.37 41.33 0.21
CA VAL A 639 2.47 41.44 -0.76
C VAL A 639 2.08 40.84 -2.11
N LEU A 640 1.43 39.67 -2.13
CA LEU A 640 0.93 39.05 -3.36
C LEU A 640 -0.13 39.92 -4.07
N TYR A 641 -1.02 40.58 -3.32
CA TYR A 641 -2.03 41.47 -3.89
C TYR A 641 -1.40 42.68 -4.59
N THR A 642 -0.43 43.35 -3.94
CA THR A 642 0.28 44.49 -4.54
C THR A 642 1.05 44.10 -5.80
N HIS A 643 1.61 42.88 -5.84
CA HIS A 643 2.21 42.31 -7.05
C HIS A 643 1.20 42.16 -8.19
N MET A 644 -0.01 41.66 -7.94
CA MET A 644 -1.05 41.56 -8.97
C MET A 644 -1.47 42.93 -9.50
N MET A 645 -1.56 43.96 -8.65
CA MET A 645 -1.81 45.33 -9.09
C MET A 645 -0.71 45.87 -10.01
N ALA A 646 0.55 45.57 -9.70
CA ALA A 646 1.68 45.94 -10.55
C ALA A 646 1.63 45.22 -11.91
N GLN A 647 1.30 43.92 -11.92
CA GLN A 647 1.11 43.15 -13.14
C GLN A 647 0.00 43.73 -14.02
N ARG A 648 -1.16 44.06 -13.43
CA ARG A 648 -2.27 44.73 -14.13
C ARG A 648 -1.82 46.03 -14.79
N ARG A 649 -1.17 46.94 -14.04
CA ARG A 649 -0.70 48.22 -14.58
C ARG A 649 0.23 48.02 -15.78
N LYS A 650 1.13 47.03 -15.70
CA LYS A 650 2.07 46.71 -16.78
C LYS A 650 1.37 46.24 -18.05
N VAL A 651 0.41 45.32 -17.92
CA VAL A 651 -0.30 44.75 -19.07
C VAL A 651 -1.23 45.77 -19.72
N LEU A 652 -1.98 46.54 -18.94
CA LEU A 652 -2.88 47.57 -19.49
C LEU A 652 -2.11 48.67 -20.22
N ARG A 653 -0.94 49.09 -19.70
CA ARG A 653 -0.05 50.02 -20.42
C ARG A 653 0.42 49.44 -21.76
N SER A 654 0.77 48.15 -21.78
CA SER A 654 1.18 47.48 -23.02
C SER A 654 0.05 47.36 -24.05
N LEU A 655 -1.20 47.17 -23.61
CA LEU A 655 -2.35 47.10 -24.51
C LEU A 655 -2.66 48.49 -25.09
N LYS A 656 -2.66 49.53 -24.26
CA LYS A 656 -2.85 50.92 -24.70
C LYS A 656 -1.82 51.33 -25.75
N ALA A 657 -0.54 51.03 -25.53
CA ALA A 657 0.53 51.32 -26.48
C ALA A 657 0.44 50.51 -27.80
N LYS A 658 -0.24 49.34 -27.80
CA LYS A 658 -0.50 48.57 -29.03
C LYS A 658 -1.68 49.14 -29.80
N ASP A 659 -2.75 49.52 -29.10
CA ASP A 659 -3.94 50.13 -29.70
C ASP A 659 -3.58 51.52 -30.31
N GLU A 660 -2.76 52.33 -29.62
CA GLU A 660 -2.24 53.61 -30.15
C GLU A 660 -1.40 53.41 -31.42
N LYS A 661 -0.57 52.36 -31.49
CA LYS A 661 0.21 51.99 -32.68
C LYS A 661 -0.58 51.37 -33.82
N ALA A 662 -1.76 50.84 -33.55
CA ALA A 662 -2.64 50.27 -34.57
C ALA A 662 -3.61 51.32 -35.14
N THR A 663 -3.74 52.47 -34.46
CA THR A 663 -4.59 53.60 -34.87
C THR A 663 -3.78 54.70 -35.58
N GLN A 664 -2.45 54.69 -35.42
CA GLN A 664 -1.48 55.41 -36.26
C GLN A 664 -1.13 54.55 -37.48
#